data_AF-A0A9Q8SLQ4-F1
#
_entry.id   AF-A0A9Q8SLQ4-F1
#
_cell.length_a   1.000
_cell.length_b   1.000
_cell.length_c   1.000
_cell.angle_alpha   90.00
_cell.angle_beta   90.00
_cell.angle_gamma   90.00
#
_symmetry.space_group_name_H-M   'P 1'
#
loop_
_entity.id
_entity.type
_entity.pdbx_description
1 polymer ?
#
loop_
_entity_poly.entity_id
_entity_poly.type
_entity_poly.pdbx_seq_one_letter_code
_entity_poly.pdbx_strand_id
1 'polypeptide(L)'
;MVVSKAYLLGWAAAVAIASPVAVETPFSWKNTEYVLTFGDSYTFVQGTEGRWAYSFIGSQLNISFTPEQLLGDRIVPGQNTSSAGGPNWVEQWDTYGKSVINADPTKSLVASYIGINDINDMANFQLPVNGLNSWEELYTAVIAEQFAALETVYGAGHRHFLFLNLPPLDKNPASQLNPARLPSTDMIKTFNGVVNQTAKAFSEKHPDVTALVFDTYSWLTQVFDNAASYGFTNTSSFCPSYKAWDIDTNYAAYGCQPIYEYFWYNSGHITYHMLSSASIALVGLAGLAAAQFPPTPEGIKVLKSKFHENVTISYKEPGICETTPGVKSYAGYVQLPSGTLNDVDGEAQDYPINTFFWFFEARKAPENAPLAIWLNGGPGGSSIMGLLEENGPCFVNEDSKTTRLNPWSWNNEVNLLYIDQPTQVGFSYDIPTNITIHANENFEENGPWGMFPANFSDGVPEGNYTYRYGTASSQKLSQTSNTTAHAAHALWHFAQTWFFEFPGYKPIDDRVSLWAESYGGHYAPGIFRHFQTQNELIQNGSSPEENAQFIHLDTLGIVNGLIDLSIQGETWITFPYNNTYGMQIFNESVYDALMHNWTRPDGCKDRILDCQEALKEHGPLVANGAKKNYTEICGDFLTECGFNAVEIYQSKDDGRGWYDIGHSKYDPFPAPHLYGYLTEGEVLSSLGVPVNYSESSAAVGISFQNTFDMILGGFGESIGYLLDSGVKVHMMYGDRDYACNWVGGEKASLAIPYNRSIDFANAGYAPLITPDGVTGMTRQFGNYSFSRVYQAGHEVPSYQPVTAYEIFMRATFNRDIATGLIPVTDELSTIGVKDTWHIKNIPPQEPDPICYVLKPETCPEDVWKTVEDGTALVKDYYVIDATRESQGQQISEEL
;
A
#
# COMPACT_ATOMS: atom_id res chain seq x y z
N MET A 1 42.86 38.64 21.42
CA MET A 1 43.19 39.06 22.81
C MET A 1 42.22 40.17 23.18
N VAL A 2 41.38 40.16 24.22
CA VAL A 2 41.13 39.35 25.42
C VAL A 2 39.68 39.78 25.82
N VAL A 3 38.69 38.87 25.92
CA VAL A 3 38.12 38.29 27.19
C VAL A 3 37.31 39.34 27.99
N SER A 4 36.19 39.12 28.67
CA SER A 4 35.28 38.00 28.95
C SER A 4 34.29 38.48 30.04
N LYS A 5 33.22 37.71 30.27
CA LYS A 5 32.46 37.52 31.54
C LYS A 5 31.64 38.70 32.09
N ALA A 6 30.53 38.56 32.81
CA ALA A 6 29.52 37.52 33.09
C ALA A 6 28.78 37.95 34.38
N TYR A 7 27.45 37.99 34.32
CA TYR A 7 26.43 37.81 35.39
C TYR A 7 26.38 38.73 36.65
N LEU A 8 25.21 39.36 36.85
CA LEU A 8 24.28 39.07 37.97
C LEU A 8 22.91 39.77 37.80
N LEU A 9 21.89 39.10 38.34
CA LEU A 9 20.44 39.25 38.17
C LEU A 9 19.79 40.42 38.96
N GLY A 10 18.62 40.89 38.50
CA GLY A 10 17.49 41.11 39.43
C GLY A 10 16.49 42.26 39.15
N TRP A 11 15.25 41.87 38.78
CA TRP A 11 13.93 42.48 39.12
C TRP A 11 13.29 43.61 38.25
N ALA A 12 12.40 43.13 37.37
CA ALA A 12 11.08 43.59 36.86
C ALA A 12 10.46 44.98 37.16
N ALA A 13 9.95 45.62 36.09
CA ALA A 13 8.53 45.94 35.79
C ALA A 13 8.46 47.11 34.76
N ALA A 14 8.25 46.85 33.46
CA ALA A 14 6.97 46.72 32.74
C ALA A 14 6.33 48.06 32.30
N VAL A 15 6.58 48.44 31.02
CA VAL A 15 5.59 49.12 30.16
C VAL A 15 5.79 48.55 28.76
N ALA A 16 4.82 47.73 28.33
CA ALA A 16 4.74 47.17 26.99
C ALA A 16 4.06 48.17 26.05
N ILE A 17 4.64 48.33 24.86
CA ILE A 17 4.05 49.03 23.73
C ILE A 17 3.03 48.06 23.12
N ALA A 18 1.74 48.38 23.23
CA ALA A 18 0.68 47.65 22.54
C ALA A 18 0.70 48.02 21.05
N SER A 19 1.12 47.08 20.20
CA SER A 19 0.93 47.10 18.75
C SER A 19 -0.52 46.73 18.39
N PRO A 20 -1.02 47.17 17.22
CA PRO A 20 -2.43 47.01 16.85
C PRO A 20 -2.75 45.56 16.43
N VAL A 21 -3.91 45.10 16.93
CA VAL A 21 -4.86 44.11 16.39
C VAL A 21 -4.29 43.16 15.33
N ALA A 22 -4.00 41.92 15.76
CA ALA A 22 -3.81 40.78 14.88
C ALA A 22 -5.10 40.53 14.09
N VAL A 23 -4.99 40.55 12.77
CA VAL A 23 -6.03 40.03 11.87
C VAL A 23 -6.04 38.51 12.00
N GLU A 24 -7.23 38.01 12.30
CA GLU A 24 -7.62 36.62 12.54
C GLU A 24 -7.14 35.66 11.43
N THR A 25 -6.55 34.53 11.81
CA THR A 25 -6.36 33.41 10.89
C THR A 25 -7.70 32.70 10.69
N PRO A 26 -8.24 32.62 9.46
CA PRO A 26 -9.42 31.81 9.19
C PRO A 26 -9.16 30.34 9.52
N PHE A 27 -10.21 29.61 9.92
CA PHE A 27 -10.13 28.17 10.20
C PHE A 27 -9.44 27.42 9.05
N SER A 28 -8.50 26.53 9.40
CA SER A 28 -7.75 25.72 8.45
C SER A 28 -7.65 24.28 8.94
N TRP A 29 -8.19 23.35 8.16
CA TRP A 29 -8.05 21.91 8.40
C TRP A 29 -6.57 21.50 8.46
N LYS A 30 -5.71 22.10 7.63
CA LYS A 30 -4.26 21.83 7.59
C LYS A 30 -3.53 22.16 8.90
N ASN A 31 -4.07 23.10 9.69
CA ASN A 31 -3.48 23.55 10.95
C ASN A 31 -4.24 23.03 12.19
N THR A 32 -5.23 22.17 12.00
CA THR A 32 -6.02 21.58 13.08
C THR A 32 -5.43 20.22 13.45
N GLU A 33 -4.88 20.10 14.64
CA GLU A 33 -4.31 18.86 15.19
C GLU A 33 -5.31 18.11 16.09
N TYR A 34 -6.29 18.81 16.65
CA TYR A 34 -7.25 18.25 17.61
C TYR A 34 -8.69 18.53 17.22
N VAL A 35 -9.59 17.55 17.38
CA VAL A 35 -11.03 17.76 17.32
C VAL A 35 -11.66 17.36 18.65
N LEU A 36 -12.28 18.32 19.34
CA LEU A 36 -13.04 18.08 20.56
C LEU A 36 -14.53 17.96 20.20
N THR A 37 -15.10 16.77 20.31
CA THR A 37 -16.50 16.51 19.96
C THR A 37 -17.37 16.42 21.22
N PHE A 38 -18.45 17.20 21.26
CA PHE A 38 -19.48 17.15 22.28
C PHE A 38 -20.80 16.71 21.63
N GLY A 39 -21.25 15.50 21.92
CA GLY A 39 -22.46 14.90 21.34
C GLY A 39 -23.65 14.86 22.31
N ASP A 40 -24.84 14.52 21.81
CA ASP A 40 -26.03 14.40 22.63
C ASP A 40 -26.22 12.99 23.21
N SER A 41 -26.11 12.93 24.53
CA SER A 41 -26.97 12.14 25.41
C SER A 41 -26.93 12.88 26.74
N TYR A 42 -27.90 13.78 26.92
CA TYR A 42 -28.18 14.63 28.10
C TYR A 42 -27.27 15.85 28.31
N THR A 43 -27.64 16.97 27.70
CA THR A 43 -27.10 18.31 28.03
C THR A 43 -27.96 19.11 29.00
N PHE A 44 -29.13 18.60 29.40
CA PHE A 44 -29.97 19.23 30.42
C PHE A 44 -30.56 18.20 31.41
N VAL A 45 -30.27 18.38 32.71
CA VAL A 45 -30.98 17.69 33.80
C VAL A 45 -31.41 18.74 34.82
N GLN A 46 -32.70 19.08 34.82
CA GLN A 46 -33.28 19.86 35.90
C GLN A 46 -33.41 18.96 37.14
N GLY A 47 -32.60 19.21 38.18
CA GLY A 47 -32.86 18.63 39.51
C GLY A 47 -31.69 18.02 40.30
N THR A 48 -30.41 18.20 39.93
CA THR A 48 -29.31 17.52 40.62
C THR A 48 -28.42 18.38 41.54
N GLU A 49 -28.61 19.70 41.64
CA GLU A 49 -27.75 20.62 42.43
C GLU A 49 -26.23 20.28 42.37
N GLY A 50 -25.75 19.74 41.24
CA GLY A 50 -24.33 19.41 41.02
C GLY A 50 -23.76 18.21 41.79
N ARG A 51 -24.53 17.18 42.19
CA ARG A 51 -23.98 15.97 42.85
C ARG A 51 -23.91 14.75 41.92
N TRP A 52 -22.69 14.38 41.53
CA TRP A 52 -22.36 13.41 40.47
C TRP A 52 -22.56 11.90 40.77
N ALA A 53 -23.02 11.51 41.96
CA ALA A 53 -23.07 10.09 42.38
C ALA A 53 -24.48 9.53 42.64
N TYR A 54 -25.54 10.28 42.32
CA TYR A 54 -26.94 9.93 42.62
C TYR A 54 -27.82 10.26 41.39
N SER A 55 -28.67 9.35 40.92
CA SER A 55 -29.65 9.62 39.84
C SER A 55 -31.08 9.34 40.25
N PHE A 56 -32.03 10.13 39.72
CA PHE A 56 -33.48 10.03 39.94
C PHE A 56 -34.12 9.21 38.81
N ILE A 57 -34.93 8.21 39.16
CA ILE A 57 -35.85 7.52 38.23
C ILE A 57 -37.23 8.17 38.39
N GLY A 58 -37.67 8.88 37.37
CA GLY A 58 -39.05 9.33 37.25
C GLY A 58 -39.56 9.11 35.84
N SER A 59 -40.06 7.92 35.54
CA SER A 59 -40.91 7.70 34.36
C SER A 59 -42.25 7.12 34.79
N GLN A 60 -43.33 7.65 34.21
CA GLN A 60 -44.64 7.03 33.88
C GLN A 60 -45.37 6.03 34.83
N LEU A 61 -44.88 5.68 36.02
CA LEU A 61 -45.44 4.61 36.87
C LEU A 61 -45.99 5.07 38.23
N ASN A 62 -45.99 6.37 38.52
CA ASN A 62 -46.59 6.96 39.73
C ASN A 62 -46.24 6.22 41.04
N ILE A 63 -44.95 6.18 41.41
CA ILE A 63 -44.48 5.55 42.65
C ILE A 63 -43.87 6.61 43.58
N SER A 64 -44.32 6.63 44.83
CA SER A 64 -44.05 7.63 45.86
C SER A 64 -42.85 7.26 46.74
N PHE A 65 -41.73 7.98 46.66
CA PHE A 65 -40.54 7.79 47.51
C PHE A 65 -40.18 9.05 48.31
N THR A 66 -39.50 8.88 49.44
CA THR A 66 -39.03 9.97 50.32
C THR A 66 -37.56 10.35 50.03
N PRO A 67 -37.12 11.59 50.32
CA PRO A 67 -35.74 12.03 50.10
C PRO A 67 -34.67 11.16 50.76
N GLU A 68 -34.91 10.63 51.97
CA GLU A 68 -33.96 9.72 52.63
C GLU A 68 -33.82 8.37 51.91
N GLN A 69 -34.88 7.87 51.26
CA GLN A 69 -34.82 6.64 50.46
C GLN A 69 -34.06 6.86 49.14
N LEU A 70 -34.15 8.06 48.58
CA LEU A 70 -33.42 8.48 47.38
C LEU A 70 -31.90 8.56 47.56
N LEU A 71 -31.42 8.77 48.78
CA LEU A 71 -30.00 8.99 49.09
C LEU A 71 -29.27 7.71 49.53
N GLY A 72 -29.96 6.58 49.62
CA GLY A 72 -29.41 5.29 50.06
C GLY A 72 -28.82 4.42 48.94
N ASP A 73 -29.26 4.59 47.69
CA ASP A 73 -28.89 3.73 46.58
C ASP A 73 -27.74 4.34 45.75
N ARG A 74 -26.56 3.74 45.88
CA ARG A 74 -25.33 4.15 45.20
C ARG A 74 -25.19 3.45 43.85
N ILE A 75 -24.73 4.17 42.82
CA ILE A 75 -24.47 3.59 41.50
C ILE A 75 -23.33 2.55 41.59
N VAL A 76 -23.59 1.32 41.11
CA VAL A 76 -22.60 0.25 40.90
C VAL A 76 -22.30 0.16 39.40
N PRO A 77 -21.07 0.48 38.94
CA PRO A 77 -20.72 0.42 37.52
C PRO A 77 -20.89 -0.99 36.92
N GLY A 78 -21.49 -1.08 35.74
CA GLY A 78 -21.61 -2.32 34.95
C GLY A 78 -22.91 -3.13 35.12
N GLN A 79 -23.88 -2.66 35.90
CA GLN A 79 -25.15 -3.40 36.12
C GLN A 79 -26.42 -2.76 35.54
N ASN A 80 -26.36 -1.54 34.98
CA ASN A 80 -27.49 -0.90 34.31
C ASN A 80 -27.13 -0.49 32.87
N THR A 81 -27.89 -0.98 31.90
CA THR A 81 -27.82 -0.61 30.49
C THR A 81 -28.61 0.67 30.23
N SER A 82 -28.10 1.83 30.65
CA SER A 82 -28.35 3.10 29.95
C SER A 82 -27.34 4.16 30.40
N SER A 83 -26.82 4.91 29.42
CA SER A 83 -26.05 6.14 29.57
C SER A 83 -26.91 7.33 30.03
N ALA A 84 -28.06 7.08 30.65
CA ALA A 84 -28.97 8.12 31.15
C ALA A 84 -28.66 8.47 32.60
N GLY A 85 -27.79 9.45 32.80
CA GLY A 85 -27.54 10.04 34.12
C GLY A 85 -26.17 10.69 34.34
N GLY A 86 -25.41 10.98 33.28
CA GLY A 86 -24.09 11.61 33.39
C GLY A 86 -24.13 13.16 33.40
N PRO A 87 -23.14 13.82 34.02
CA PRO A 87 -22.96 15.28 34.04
C PRO A 87 -22.69 15.88 32.65
N ASN A 88 -22.92 17.20 32.52
CA ASN A 88 -22.64 18.00 31.32
C ASN A 88 -21.24 17.66 30.74
N TRP A 89 -21.20 17.18 29.49
CA TRP A 89 -19.96 16.70 28.85
C TRP A 89 -18.87 17.77 28.78
N VAL A 90 -19.26 19.04 28.67
CA VAL A 90 -18.31 20.16 28.70
C VAL A 90 -17.69 20.34 30.09
N GLU A 91 -18.48 20.17 31.15
CA GLU A 91 -17.98 20.22 32.54
C GLU A 91 -17.08 19.02 32.86
N GLN A 92 -17.40 17.82 32.34
CA GLN A 92 -16.54 16.64 32.47
C GLN A 92 -15.21 16.84 31.75
N TRP A 93 -15.25 17.39 30.55
CA TRP A 93 -14.05 17.73 29.83
C TRP A 93 -13.21 18.75 30.62
N ASP A 94 -13.79 19.85 31.12
CA ASP A 94 -13.02 20.85 31.87
C ASP A 94 -12.45 20.28 33.18
N THR A 95 -13.23 19.48 33.91
CA THR A 95 -12.83 18.91 35.20
C THR A 95 -11.77 17.81 35.07
N TYR A 96 -11.89 16.93 34.06
CA TYR A 96 -11.08 15.72 33.96
C TYR A 96 -10.31 15.64 32.64
N GLY A 97 -11.02 15.77 31.51
CA GLY A 97 -10.46 15.53 30.18
C GLY A 97 -9.34 16.49 29.79
N LYS A 98 -9.51 17.78 30.09
CA LYS A 98 -8.59 18.87 29.75
C LYS A 98 -7.19 18.66 30.33
N SER A 99 -7.10 18.08 31.54
CA SER A 99 -5.82 17.81 32.20
C SER A 99 -5.01 16.67 31.56
N VAL A 100 -5.68 15.79 30.80
CA VAL A 100 -5.08 14.58 30.20
C VAL A 100 -4.87 14.76 28.70
N ILE A 101 -5.85 15.34 28.00
CA ILE A 101 -5.87 15.44 26.54
C ILE A 101 -4.94 16.54 26.04
N ASN A 102 -4.61 17.57 26.86
CA ASN A 102 -3.68 18.67 26.57
C ASN A 102 -3.75 19.20 25.12
N ALA A 103 -4.96 19.32 24.56
CA ALA A 103 -5.16 19.79 23.20
C ALA A 103 -4.72 21.25 23.09
N ASP A 104 -3.88 21.57 22.10
CA ASP A 104 -3.50 22.96 21.81
C ASP A 104 -4.74 23.74 21.35
N PRO A 105 -5.21 24.74 22.13
CA PRO A 105 -6.44 25.45 21.79
C PRO A 105 -6.35 26.21 20.47
N THR A 106 -5.14 26.56 20.02
CA THR A 106 -4.89 27.28 18.75
C THR A 106 -4.92 26.36 17.52
N LYS A 107 -4.85 25.05 17.72
CA LYS A 107 -4.85 24.03 16.66
C LYS A 107 -6.00 23.05 16.82
N SER A 108 -7.14 23.53 17.32
CA SER A 108 -8.26 22.66 17.66
C SER A 108 -9.58 23.15 17.09
N LEU A 109 -10.41 22.20 16.69
CA LEU A 109 -11.80 22.41 16.31
C LEU A 109 -12.71 21.83 17.39
N VAL A 110 -13.61 22.63 17.92
CA VAL A 110 -14.64 22.19 18.87
C VAL A 110 -15.93 21.94 18.10
N ALA A 111 -16.31 20.68 17.92
CA ALA A 111 -17.55 20.30 17.26
C ALA A 111 -18.63 19.94 18.29
N SER A 112 -19.81 20.54 18.18
CA SER A 112 -20.95 20.26 19.05
C SER A 112 -22.18 19.84 18.25
N TYR A 113 -22.71 18.67 18.61
CA TYR A 113 -23.97 18.13 18.08
C TYR A 113 -25.11 18.45 19.03
N ILE A 114 -26.25 18.89 18.49
CA ILE A 114 -27.34 19.44 19.30
C ILE A 114 -28.67 18.76 18.95
N GLY A 115 -29.25 18.04 19.91
CA GLY A 115 -30.70 18.14 20.12
C GLY A 115 -31.62 17.03 19.64
N ILE A 116 -31.16 15.87 19.12
CA ILE A 116 -32.09 14.83 18.65
C ILE A 116 -32.96 14.35 19.81
N ASN A 117 -32.34 14.02 20.94
CA ASN A 117 -33.09 13.56 22.10
C ASN A 117 -33.94 14.72 22.68
N ASP A 118 -33.37 15.92 22.76
CA ASP A 118 -34.04 17.09 23.33
C ASP A 118 -35.32 17.46 22.56
N ILE A 119 -35.28 17.51 21.23
CA ILE A 119 -36.47 17.83 20.43
C ILE A 119 -37.51 16.71 20.47
N ASN A 120 -37.09 15.44 20.53
CA ASN A 120 -37.99 14.30 20.65
C ASN A 120 -38.70 14.26 22.01
N ASP A 121 -38.00 14.62 23.09
CA ASP A 121 -38.59 14.71 24.43
C ASP A 121 -39.54 15.91 24.52
N MET A 122 -39.09 17.09 24.07
CA MET A 122 -39.91 18.30 24.05
C MET A 122 -41.15 18.16 23.17
N ALA A 123 -41.09 17.37 22.09
CA ALA A 123 -42.25 17.08 21.26
C ALA A 123 -43.43 16.43 22.01
N ASN A 124 -43.19 15.87 23.20
CA ASN A 124 -44.26 15.33 24.05
C ASN A 124 -44.88 16.39 24.98
N PHE A 125 -44.36 17.61 25.02
CA PHE A 125 -44.87 18.67 25.89
C PHE A 125 -46.10 19.35 25.30
N GLN A 126 -46.95 19.86 26.20
CA GLN A 126 -48.05 20.75 25.84
C GLN A 126 -47.70 22.16 26.27
N LEU A 127 -47.61 23.09 25.32
CA LEU A 127 -47.41 24.49 25.63
C LEU A 127 -48.66 25.08 26.33
N PRO A 128 -48.49 25.97 27.33
CA PRO A 128 -47.21 26.50 27.81
C PRO A 128 -46.48 25.57 28.79
N VAL A 129 -45.14 25.60 28.77
CA VAL A 129 -44.27 24.84 29.68
C VAL A 129 -43.44 25.83 30.48
N ASN A 130 -43.51 25.80 31.82
CA ASN A 130 -42.75 26.70 32.70
C ASN A 130 -42.86 28.20 32.36
N GLY A 131 -44.00 28.63 31.83
CA GLY A 131 -44.26 30.02 31.43
C GLY A 131 -43.81 30.40 30.01
N LEU A 132 -43.21 29.46 29.27
CA LEU A 132 -42.86 29.60 27.86
C LEU A 132 -44.06 29.20 26.99
N ASN A 133 -44.44 30.07 26.06
CA ASN A 133 -45.71 30.00 25.33
C ASN A 133 -45.56 29.54 23.87
N SER A 134 -44.32 29.42 23.38
CA SER A 134 -44.01 28.97 22.03
C SER A 134 -42.88 27.94 22.02
N TRP A 135 -42.80 27.15 20.95
CA TRP A 135 -41.69 26.21 20.74
C TRP A 135 -40.35 26.94 20.57
N GLU A 136 -40.37 28.10 19.93
CA GLU A 136 -39.19 28.95 19.78
C GLU A 136 -38.65 29.41 21.14
N GLU A 137 -39.52 29.93 22.03
CA GLU A 137 -39.13 30.33 23.40
C GLU A 137 -38.53 29.15 24.19
N LEU A 138 -39.11 27.96 24.05
CA LEU A 138 -38.63 26.74 24.70
C LEU A 138 -37.26 26.31 24.16
N TYR A 139 -37.09 26.24 22.84
CA TYR A 139 -35.83 25.85 22.22
C TYR A 139 -34.72 26.86 22.48
N THR A 140 -35.03 28.16 22.48
CA THR A 140 -34.07 29.21 22.84
C THR A 140 -33.57 29.03 24.26
N ALA A 141 -34.45 28.74 25.22
CA ALA A 141 -34.05 28.51 26.60
C ALA A 141 -33.11 27.30 26.74
N VAL A 142 -33.41 26.18 26.08
CA VAL A 142 -32.61 24.95 26.15
C VAL A 142 -31.25 25.10 25.46
N ILE A 143 -31.23 25.64 24.24
CA ILE A 143 -30.00 25.83 23.47
C ILE A 143 -29.09 26.86 24.14
N ALA A 144 -29.64 27.89 24.80
CA ALA A 144 -28.85 28.88 25.53
C ALA A 144 -28.01 28.26 26.67
N GLU A 145 -28.54 27.26 27.38
CA GLU A 145 -27.79 26.57 28.44
C GLU A 145 -26.60 25.77 27.88
N GLN A 146 -26.75 25.13 26.72
CA GLN A 146 -25.64 24.44 26.06
C GLN A 146 -24.54 25.41 25.62
N PHE A 147 -24.91 26.55 25.04
CA PHE A 147 -23.95 27.59 24.69
C PHE A 147 -23.30 28.23 25.91
N ALA A 148 -24.02 28.35 27.03
CA ALA A 148 -23.45 28.78 28.30
C ALA A 148 -22.38 27.81 28.82
N ALA A 149 -22.57 26.50 28.64
CA ALA A 149 -21.55 25.51 28.97
C ALA A 149 -20.28 25.68 28.11
N LEU A 150 -20.45 25.90 26.79
CA LEU A 150 -19.35 26.08 25.84
C LEU A 150 -18.51 27.34 26.09
N GLU A 151 -19.00 28.32 26.87
CA GLU A 151 -18.18 29.41 27.40
C GLU A 151 -16.97 28.90 28.19
N THR A 152 -17.08 27.72 28.82
CA THR A 152 -15.96 27.07 29.51
C THR A 152 -14.85 26.64 28.54
N VAL A 153 -15.23 26.11 27.37
CA VAL A 153 -14.30 25.70 26.32
C VAL A 153 -13.65 26.93 25.66
N TYR A 154 -14.44 27.98 25.44
CA TYR A 154 -13.91 29.27 25.00
C TYR A 154 -12.92 29.85 26.02
N GLY A 155 -13.26 29.82 27.32
CA GLY A 155 -12.40 30.25 28.42
C GLY A 155 -11.11 29.44 28.56
N ALA A 156 -11.10 28.20 28.06
CA ALA A 156 -9.91 27.35 27.99
C ALA A 156 -8.98 27.68 26.80
N GLY A 157 -9.36 28.62 25.93
CA GLY A 157 -8.51 29.13 24.84
C GLY A 157 -8.92 28.70 23.44
N HIS A 158 -9.95 27.85 23.29
CA HIS A 158 -10.39 27.36 21.98
C HIS A 158 -11.13 28.47 21.22
N ARG A 159 -10.92 28.55 19.89
CA ARG A 159 -11.46 29.64 19.05
C ARG A 159 -12.23 29.20 17.80
N HIS A 160 -12.15 27.93 17.40
CA HIS A 160 -12.88 27.42 16.24
C HIS A 160 -13.97 26.46 16.71
N PHE A 161 -15.23 26.80 16.42
CA PHE A 161 -16.41 26.04 16.84
C PHE A 161 -17.24 25.65 15.62
N LEU A 162 -17.67 24.40 15.58
CA LEU A 162 -18.56 23.85 14.58
C LEU A 162 -19.82 23.31 15.26
N PHE A 163 -20.97 23.86 14.91
CA PHE A 163 -22.27 23.42 15.41
C PHE A 163 -22.99 22.64 14.34
N LEU A 164 -23.52 21.47 14.68
CA LEU A 164 -24.33 20.67 13.78
C LEU A 164 -25.80 20.81 14.21
N ASN A 165 -26.64 21.24 13.28
CA ASN A 165 -28.08 21.33 13.53
C ASN A 165 -28.76 19.95 13.38
N LEU A 166 -30.06 19.87 13.65
CA LEU A 166 -30.77 18.58 13.62
C LEU A 166 -30.82 17.97 12.21
N PRO A 167 -30.75 16.64 12.09
CA PRO A 167 -30.98 15.93 10.84
C PRO A 167 -32.48 15.93 10.47
N PRO A 168 -32.87 15.43 9.27
CA PRO A 168 -34.26 15.37 8.84
C PRO A 168 -35.07 14.28 9.58
N LEU A 169 -35.32 14.49 10.87
CA LEU A 169 -36.07 13.58 11.74
C LEU A 169 -37.53 13.40 11.28
N ASP A 170 -38.09 14.35 10.55
CA ASP A 170 -39.40 14.26 9.89
C ASP A 170 -39.43 13.23 8.75
N LYS A 171 -38.25 12.81 8.24
CA LYS A 171 -38.11 11.77 7.22
C LYS A 171 -37.74 10.39 7.79
N ASN A 172 -37.70 10.22 9.11
CA ASN A 172 -37.35 8.93 9.70
C ASN A 172 -38.44 7.86 9.44
N PRO A 173 -38.13 6.56 9.55
CA PRO A 173 -39.07 5.48 9.22
C PRO A 173 -40.41 5.57 9.97
N ALA A 174 -40.38 6.02 11.23
CA ALA A 174 -41.59 6.11 12.01
C ALA A 174 -42.43 7.36 11.69
N SER A 175 -41.80 8.45 11.27
CA SER A 175 -42.47 9.65 10.74
C SER A 175 -43.06 9.38 9.34
N GLN A 176 -42.42 8.55 8.52
CA GLN A 176 -42.99 8.10 7.25
C GLN A 176 -44.24 7.23 7.44
N LEU A 177 -44.24 6.35 8.45
CA LEU A 177 -45.40 5.53 8.80
C LEU A 177 -46.55 6.35 9.42
N ASN A 178 -46.22 7.40 10.17
CA ASN A 178 -47.19 8.32 10.76
C ASN A 178 -46.75 9.77 10.55
N PRO A 179 -47.17 10.43 9.45
CA PRO A 179 -46.79 11.81 9.17
C PRO A 179 -47.26 12.84 10.20
N ALA A 180 -48.18 12.47 11.11
CA ALA A 180 -48.60 13.31 12.23
C ALA A 180 -47.71 13.15 13.48
N ARG A 181 -46.70 12.28 13.44
CA ARG A 181 -45.72 12.09 14.52
C ARG A 181 -44.88 13.36 14.68
N LEU A 182 -44.58 13.71 15.92
CA LEU A 182 -43.68 14.80 16.27
C LEU A 182 -42.25 14.26 16.53
N PRO A 183 -41.19 15.06 16.31
CA PRO A 183 -41.22 16.47 15.88
C PRO A 183 -41.62 16.64 14.42
N SER A 184 -42.45 17.66 14.13
CA SER A 184 -42.82 18.01 12.75
C SER A 184 -41.68 18.75 12.05
N THR A 185 -41.75 18.83 10.71
CA THR A 185 -40.85 19.65 9.90
C THR A 185 -40.74 21.09 10.44
N ASP A 186 -41.84 21.70 10.87
CA ASP A 186 -41.86 23.06 11.40
C ASP A 186 -41.15 23.16 12.77
N MET A 187 -41.27 22.14 13.62
CA MET A 187 -40.54 22.08 14.88
C MET A 187 -39.04 21.96 14.64
N ILE A 188 -38.62 21.10 13.70
CA ILE A 188 -37.20 20.91 13.35
C ILE A 188 -36.62 22.20 12.76
N LYS A 189 -37.33 22.84 11.82
CA LYS A 189 -36.92 24.14 11.25
C LYS A 189 -36.81 25.23 12.32
N THR A 190 -37.75 25.27 13.26
CA THR A 190 -37.71 26.24 14.38
C THR A 190 -36.49 25.99 15.25
N PHE A 191 -36.22 24.74 15.64
CA PHE A 191 -35.07 24.36 16.45
C PHE A 191 -33.74 24.69 15.75
N ASN A 192 -33.59 24.31 14.48
CA ASN A 192 -32.40 24.62 13.67
C ASN A 192 -32.22 26.13 13.48
N GLY A 193 -33.32 26.86 13.32
CA GLY A 193 -33.31 28.32 13.30
C GLY A 193 -32.73 28.91 14.58
N VAL A 194 -33.13 28.39 15.74
CA VAL A 194 -32.60 28.81 17.05
C VAL A 194 -31.12 28.45 17.21
N VAL A 195 -30.67 27.27 16.79
CA VAL A 195 -29.24 26.90 16.79
C VAL A 195 -28.44 27.91 15.95
N ASN A 196 -28.88 28.20 14.73
CA ASN A 196 -28.22 29.16 13.84
C ASN A 196 -28.15 30.56 14.46
N GLN A 197 -29.26 31.04 15.03
CA GLN A 197 -29.31 32.35 15.69
C GLN A 197 -28.39 32.42 16.92
N THR A 198 -28.35 31.35 17.72
CA THR A 198 -27.54 31.30 18.94
C THR A 198 -26.05 31.20 18.62
N ALA A 199 -25.67 30.39 17.62
CA ALA A 199 -24.29 30.31 17.12
C ALA A 199 -23.79 31.66 16.56
N LYS A 200 -24.68 32.36 15.83
CA LYS A 200 -24.39 33.72 15.36
C LYS A 200 -24.19 34.68 16.53
N ALA A 201 -25.09 34.67 17.52
CA ALA A 201 -24.96 35.50 18.72
C ALA A 201 -23.68 35.18 19.53
N PHE A 202 -23.27 33.92 19.57
CA PHE A 202 -22.01 33.51 20.19
C PHE A 202 -20.78 34.09 19.48
N SER A 203 -20.76 34.06 18.14
CA SER A 203 -19.73 34.72 17.32
C SER A 203 -19.72 36.24 17.49
N GLU A 204 -20.90 36.87 17.56
CA GLU A 204 -21.01 38.32 17.77
C GLU A 204 -20.56 38.74 19.18
N LYS A 205 -20.78 37.88 20.18
CA LYS A 205 -20.33 38.08 21.56
C LYS A 205 -18.82 37.90 21.72
N HIS A 206 -18.21 37.01 20.92
CA HIS A 206 -16.79 36.67 20.96
C HIS A 206 -16.15 36.91 19.59
N PRO A 207 -15.69 38.14 19.28
CA PRO A 207 -15.18 38.49 17.96
C PRO A 207 -13.97 37.67 17.52
N ASP A 208 -13.22 37.11 18.46
CA ASP A 208 -12.05 36.27 18.22
C ASP A 208 -12.40 34.80 17.92
N VAL A 209 -13.69 34.45 17.85
CA VAL A 209 -14.18 33.10 17.59
C VAL A 209 -14.66 32.95 16.15
N THR A 210 -14.29 31.84 15.51
CA THR A 210 -14.95 31.35 14.30
C THR A 210 -16.03 30.35 14.70
N ALA A 211 -17.31 30.73 14.63
CA ALA A 211 -18.45 29.83 14.82
C ALA A 211 -19.09 29.47 13.48
N LEU A 212 -19.01 28.20 13.10
CA LEU A 212 -19.61 27.65 11.89
C LEU A 212 -20.83 26.82 12.26
N VAL A 213 -21.89 26.88 11.45
CA VAL A 213 -23.02 25.96 11.58
C VAL A 213 -23.10 25.12 10.32
N PHE A 214 -23.06 23.80 10.47
CA PHE A 214 -23.31 22.85 9.40
C PHE A 214 -24.81 22.57 9.32
N ASP A 215 -25.39 22.81 8.14
CA ASP A 215 -26.81 22.54 7.90
C ASP A 215 -27.04 21.06 7.60
N THR A 216 -26.94 20.28 8.67
CA THR A 216 -27.15 18.83 8.71
C THR A 216 -28.52 18.47 8.14
N TYR A 217 -29.58 19.24 8.42
CA TYR A 217 -30.92 18.99 7.87
C TYR A 217 -30.94 18.99 6.35
N SER A 218 -30.47 20.09 5.74
CA SER A 218 -30.53 20.26 4.29
C SER A 218 -29.61 19.28 3.57
N TRP A 219 -28.40 19.09 4.08
CA TRP A 219 -27.43 18.16 3.50
C TRP A 219 -27.94 16.72 3.56
N LEU A 220 -28.37 16.24 4.72
CA LEU A 220 -28.91 14.89 4.85
C LEU A 220 -30.25 14.71 4.14
N THR A 221 -31.04 15.77 3.99
CA THR A 221 -32.23 15.74 3.14
C THR A 221 -31.85 15.47 1.69
N GLN A 222 -30.81 16.14 1.18
CA GLN A 222 -30.30 15.89 -0.15
C GLN A 222 -29.77 14.47 -0.29
N VAL A 223 -29.04 13.95 0.71
CA VAL A 223 -28.58 12.57 0.67
C VAL A 223 -29.76 11.60 0.72
N PHE A 224 -30.72 11.82 1.62
CA PHE A 224 -31.91 11.00 1.75
C PHE A 224 -32.72 10.95 0.44
N ASP A 225 -32.92 12.11 -0.20
CA ASP A 225 -33.67 12.21 -1.46
C ASP A 225 -32.92 11.59 -2.64
N ASN A 226 -31.60 11.41 -2.52
CA ASN A 226 -30.74 10.76 -3.51
C ASN A 226 -30.07 9.49 -2.95
N ALA A 227 -30.72 8.82 -1.99
CA ALA A 227 -30.09 7.81 -1.14
C ALA A 227 -29.32 6.70 -1.89
N ALA A 228 -29.85 6.27 -3.04
CA ALA A 228 -29.20 5.30 -3.90
C ALA A 228 -27.80 5.75 -4.37
N SER A 229 -27.61 7.03 -4.72
CA SER A 229 -26.30 7.54 -5.16
C SER A 229 -25.27 7.62 -4.02
N TYR A 230 -25.71 7.43 -2.78
CA TYR A 230 -24.87 7.40 -1.58
C TYR A 230 -24.77 6.00 -0.98
N GLY A 231 -25.22 4.96 -1.71
CA GLY A 231 -25.12 3.56 -1.29
C GLY A 231 -26.22 3.08 -0.35
N PHE A 232 -27.23 3.91 -0.09
CA PHE A 232 -28.37 3.50 0.74
C PHE A 232 -29.47 2.88 -0.11
N THR A 233 -29.72 1.58 0.09
CA THR A 233 -30.84 0.87 -0.56
C THR A 233 -32.13 0.99 0.25
N ASN A 234 -32.04 1.29 1.56
CA ASN A 234 -33.18 1.33 2.45
C ASN A 234 -33.29 2.65 3.23
N THR A 235 -34.16 3.54 2.75
CA THR A 235 -34.50 4.81 3.41
C THR A 235 -35.79 4.78 4.22
N SER A 236 -36.56 3.70 4.10
CA SER A 236 -37.93 3.63 4.61
C SER A 236 -38.07 2.83 5.91
N SER A 237 -37.03 2.09 6.30
CA SER A 237 -37.01 1.25 7.48
C SER A 237 -35.62 1.17 8.11
N PHE A 238 -35.48 0.37 9.16
CA PHE A 238 -34.22 0.03 9.81
C PHE A 238 -34.28 -1.43 10.26
N CYS A 239 -33.13 -2.08 10.45
CA CYS A 239 -33.07 -3.46 10.95
C CYS A 239 -33.67 -3.58 12.36
N PRO A 240 -34.70 -4.40 12.62
CA PRO A 240 -35.27 -4.56 13.97
C PRO A 240 -34.27 -5.09 15.00
N SER A 241 -33.28 -5.87 14.53
CA SER A 241 -32.23 -6.49 15.34
C SER A 241 -30.92 -5.70 15.34
N TYR A 242 -30.94 -4.40 14.99
CA TYR A 242 -29.74 -3.55 14.87
C TYR A 242 -28.80 -3.53 16.09
N LYS A 243 -29.26 -4.01 17.26
CA LYS A 243 -28.48 -4.11 18.50
C LYS A 243 -27.78 -5.45 18.69
N ALA A 244 -27.92 -6.39 17.76
CA ALA A 244 -27.20 -7.66 17.84
C ALA A 244 -25.69 -7.42 17.78
N TRP A 245 -24.94 -8.15 18.60
CA TRP A 245 -23.50 -7.93 18.78
C TRP A 245 -22.69 -8.28 17.53
N ASP A 246 -23.23 -9.12 16.66
CA ASP A 246 -22.68 -9.58 15.39
C ASP A 246 -23.47 -9.03 14.18
N ILE A 247 -24.27 -7.97 14.37
CA ILE A 247 -25.17 -7.50 13.32
C ILE A 247 -24.44 -7.03 12.05
N ASP A 248 -23.21 -6.54 12.18
CA ASP A 248 -22.42 -6.05 11.05
C ASP A 248 -21.98 -7.18 10.11
N THR A 249 -21.83 -8.41 10.61
CA THR A 249 -21.37 -9.58 9.83
C THR A 249 -22.40 -10.69 9.71
N ASN A 250 -23.47 -10.65 10.50
CA ASN A 250 -24.49 -11.71 10.58
C ASN A 250 -25.93 -11.17 10.44
N TYR A 251 -26.11 -9.98 9.87
CA TYR A 251 -27.42 -9.35 9.61
C TYR A 251 -28.44 -10.29 8.94
N ALA A 252 -27.98 -11.17 8.03
CA ALA A 252 -28.82 -12.10 7.31
C ALA A 252 -29.54 -13.10 8.26
N ALA A 253 -28.89 -13.56 9.33
CA ALA A 253 -29.50 -14.43 10.32
C ALA A 253 -30.63 -13.74 11.11
N TYR A 254 -30.64 -12.42 11.14
CA TYR A 254 -31.68 -11.60 11.76
C TYR A 254 -32.75 -11.11 10.77
N GLY A 255 -32.66 -11.53 9.50
CA GLY A 255 -33.57 -11.08 8.44
C GLY A 255 -33.39 -9.60 8.08
N CYS A 256 -32.20 -9.05 8.30
CA CYS A 256 -31.85 -7.68 7.95
C CYS A 256 -31.01 -7.63 6.66
N GLN A 257 -31.00 -6.48 6.00
CA GLN A 257 -29.98 -6.14 5.00
C GLN A 257 -28.67 -5.76 5.72
N PRO A 258 -27.53 -5.66 5.01
CA PRO A 258 -26.32 -5.11 5.60
C PRO A 258 -26.62 -3.76 6.26
N ILE A 259 -26.11 -3.57 7.48
CA ILE A 259 -26.50 -2.41 8.31
C ILE A 259 -26.16 -1.08 7.64
N TYR A 260 -25.07 -1.04 6.87
CA TYR A 260 -24.64 0.14 6.12
C TYR A 260 -25.54 0.49 4.92
N GLU A 261 -26.40 -0.41 4.44
CA GLU A 261 -27.36 -0.11 3.36
C GLU A 261 -28.62 0.64 3.85
N TYR A 262 -28.88 0.61 5.16
CA TYR A 262 -29.95 1.42 5.74
C TYR A 262 -29.47 2.86 5.87
N PHE A 263 -30.28 3.83 5.44
CA PHE A 263 -30.04 5.24 5.78
C PHE A 263 -30.24 5.46 7.28
N TRP A 264 -31.23 4.79 7.86
CA TRP A 264 -31.59 4.90 9.27
C TRP A 264 -31.10 3.70 10.06
N TYR A 265 -30.26 3.94 11.06
CA TYR A 265 -29.83 2.92 12.01
C TYR A 265 -31.00 2.53 12.94
N ASN A 266 -31.79 3.53 13.35
CA ASN A 266 -33.09 3.37 13.99
C ASN A 266 -33.94 4.63 13.77
N SER A 267 -35.11 4.74 14.41
CA SER A 267 -36.00 5.92 14.25
C SER A 267 -35.45 7.24 14.82
N GLY A 268 -34.26 7.25 15.41
CA GLY A 268 -33.59 8.46 15.92
C GLY A 268 -32.16 8.65 15.42
N HIS A 269 -31.53 7.65 14.81
CA HIS A 269 -30.12 7.68 14.44
C HIS A 269 -29.93 7.29 12.98
N ILE A 270 -29.04 7.99 12.31
CA ILE A 270 -28.61 7.72 10.93
C ILE A 270 -27.41 6.76 11.01
N THR A 271 -27.25 5.90 10.02
CA THR A 271 -26.11 4.96 9.97
C THR A 271 -24.79 5.71 9.73
N TYR A 272 -23.68 5.05 10.05
CA TYR A 272 -22.34 5.65 9.98
C TYR A 272 -21.75 5.68 8.56
N HIS A 273 -22.44 5.08 7.57
CA HIS A 273 -21.98 5.01 6.19
C HIS A 273 -22.27 6.32 5.44
N MET A 274 -21.53 7.38 5.80
CA MET A 274 -21.51 8.61 5.04
C MET A 274 -20.08 9.11 4.94
N LEU A 275 -19.34 8.61 3.94
CA LEU A 275 -18.24 9.29 3.24
C LEU A 275 -17.61 8.32 2.22
N SER A 276 -17.97 8.48 0.94
CA SER A 276 -17.04 8.19 -0.17
C SER A 276 -17.42 8.83 -1.52
N SER A 277 -18.57 9.51 -1.65
CA SER A 277 -19.08 9.73 -3.02
C SER A 277 -20.05 10.90 -3.21
N ALA A 278 -19.68 12.12 -2.80
CA ALA A 278 -20.40 13.30 -3.31
C ALA A 278 -19.56 14.59 -3.32
N SER A 279 -18.51 14.59 -4.14
CA SER A 279 -17.94 15.82 -4.74
C SER A 279 -17.05 15.48 -5.94
N ILE A 280 -17.47 14.58 -6.84
CA ILE A 280 -16.72 14.31 -8.08
C ILE A 280 -17.71 14.10 -9.24
N ALA A 281 -18.32 15.19 -9.71
CA ALA A 281 -18.96 15.20 -11.03
C ALA A 281 -18.31 16.23 -11.98
N LEU A 282 -17.22 16.88 -11.54
CA LEU A 282 -16.42 17.81 -12.36
C LEU A 282 -14.90 17.56 -12.26
N VAL A 283 -14.45 16.55 -11.52
CA VAL A 283 -13.01 16.25 -11.36
C VAL A 283 -12.50 15.14 -12.29
N GLY A 284 -13.40 14.33 -12.88
CA GLY A 284 -13.01 13.24 -13.79
C GLY A 284 -12.30 13.67 -15.08
N LEU A 285 -12.42 14.93 -15.50
CA LEU A 285 -11.64 15.50 -16.61
C LEU A 285 -10.44 16.34 -16.14
N ALA A 286 -10.42 16.80 -14.89
CA ALA A 286 -9.35 17.65 -14.36
C ALA A 286 -8.13 16.83 -13.90
N GLY A 287 -8.33 15.57 -13.47
CA GLY A 287 -7.24 14.68 -13.06
C GLY A 287 -6.28 14.31 -14.19
N LEU A 288 -6.77 14.14 -15.42
CA LEU A 288 -5.92 13.85 -16.59
C LEU A 288 -5.09 15.04 -17.07
N ALA A 289 -5.45 16.28 -16.71
CA ALA A 289 -4.77 17.48 -17.20
C ALA A 289 -3.63 17.96 -16.29
N ALA A 290 -3.74 17.80 -14.96
CA ALA A 290 -2.72 18.27 -14.01
C ALA A 290 -1.56 17.29 -13.79
N ALA A 291 -1.74 16.01 -14.17
CA ALA A 291 -0.81 14.91 -13.89
C ALA A 291 0.00 14.41 -15.09
N GLN A 292 -0.11 15.03 -16.28
CA GLN A 292 0.59 14.54 -17.47
C GLN A 292 2.10 14.54 -17.28
N PHE A 293 2.67 15.64 -16.78
CA PHE A 293 4.11 15.79 -16.62
C PHE A 293 4.49 15.89 -15.15
N PRO A 294 5.58 15.23 -14.73
CA PRO A 294 6.08 15.34 -13.37
C PRO A 294 6.42 16.81 -13.06
N PRO A 295 6.07 17.31 -11.86
CA PRO A 295 6.42 18.64 -11.45
C PRO A 295 7.95 18.80 -11.37
N THR A 296 8.44 20.03 -11.50
CA THR A 296 9.87 20.30 -11.33
C THR A 296 10.31 19.88 -9.92
N PRO A 297 11.36 19.04 -9.77
CA PRO A 297 11.83 18.64 -8.45
C PRO A 297 12.29 19.82 -7.60
N GLU A 298 11.71 19.97 -6.41
CA GLU A 298 12.06 21.01 -5.44
C GLU A 298 12.48 20.41 -4.10
N GLY A 299 13.35 21.14 -3.38
CA GLY A 299 13.82 20.75 -2.04
C GLY A 299 14.82 19.58 -2.02
N ILE A 300 15.46 19.29 -3.16
CA ILE A 300 16.42 18.20 -3.31
C ILE A 300 17.75 18.56 -2.66
N LYS A 301 18.25 17.67 -1.79
CA LYS A 301 19.62 17.71 -1.27
C LYS A 301 20.53 16.97 -2.25
N VAL A 302 21.70 17.53 -2.53
CA VAL A 302 22.71 16.90 -3.40
C VAL A 302 24.01 16.71 -2.64
N LEU A 303 24.47 15.47 -2.59
CA LEU A 303 25.76 15.07 -2.07
C LEU A 303 26.66 14.66 -3.24
N LYS A 304 27.85 15.24 -3.33
CA LYS A 304 28.88 14.79 -4.29
C LYS A 304 29.69 13.68 -3.65
N SER A 305 29.89 12.59 -4.38
CA SER A 305 30.70 11.47 -3.93
C SER A 305 32.13 11.93 -3.67
N LYS A 306 32.74 11.38 -2.61
CA LYS A 306 34.14 11.54 -2.26
C LYS A 306 35.01 10.43 -2.84
N PHE A 307 34.40 9.29 -3.18
CA PHE A 307 35.09 8.08 -3.64
C PHE A 307 35.08 7.96 -5.16
N HIS A 308 34.03 8.46 -5.82
CA HIS A 308 33.87 8.37 -7.28
C HIS A 308 33.73 9.78 -7.89
N GLU A 309 34.57 10.08 -8.88
CA GLU A 309 34.59 11.40 -9.52
C GLU A 309 33.27 11.66 -10.26
N ASN A 310 32.67 12.84 -10.03
CA ASN A 310 31.43 13.29 -10.68
C ASN A 310 30.17 12.45 -10.40
N VAL A 311 30.24 11.45 -9.52
CA VAL A 311 29.06 10.74 -9.00
C VAL A 311 28.37 11.59 -7.94
N THR A 312 27.04 11.59 -7.93
CA THR A 312 26.26 12.31 -6.90
C THR A 312 25.10 11.48 -6.36
N ILE A 313 24.70 11.79 -5.12
CA ILE A 313 23.43 11.33 -4.54
C ILE A 313 22.52 12.55 -4.41
N SER A 314 21.37 12.51 -5.06
CA SER A 314 20.30 13.50 -4.87
C SER A 314 19.15 12.87 -4.10
N TYR A 315 18.60 13.54 -3.08
CA TYR A 315 17.54 12.95 -2.26
C TYR A 315 16.73 13.99 -1.49
N LYS A 316 15.53 13.59 -1.07
CA LYS A 316 14.70 14.32 -0.09
C LYS A 316 13.90 13.34 0.75
N GLU A 317 13.31 13.83 1.83
CA GLU A 317 12.36 13.08 2.65
C GLU A 317 10.95 13.34 2.09
N PRO A 318 10.26 12.30 1.58
CA PRO A 318 9.01 12.50 0.85
C PRO A 318 7.80 12.69 1.77
N GLY A 319 7.84 12.18 3.01
CA GLY A 319 6.76 12.35 4.00
C GLY A 319 5.46 11.62 3.65
N ILE A 320 5.54 10.60 2.79
CA ILE A 320 4.41 9.77 2.34
C ILE A 320 4.74 8.29 2.55
N CYS A 321 3.70 7.44 2.52
CA CYS A 321 3.75 5.99 2.78
C CYS A 321 4.15 5.62 4.22
N GLU A 322 5.38 5.92 4.65
CA GLU A 322 5.80 5.71 6.05
C GLU A 322 5.43 6.94 6.89
N THR A 323 4.50 6.74 7.82
CA THR A 323 3.91 7.79 8.69
C THR A 323 4.15 7.53 10.17
N THR A 324 4.90 6.49 10.53
CA THR A 324 5.26 6.16 11.91
C THR A 324 6.11 7.30 12.51
N PRO A 325 5.72 7.88 13.66
CA PRO A 325 6.45 8.99 14.26
C PRO A 325 7.91 8.66 14.54
N GLY A 326 8.81 9.50 14.01
CA GLY A 326 10.25 9.38 14.22
C GLY A 326 10.99 8.42 13.28
N VAL A 327 10.28 7.73 12.39
CA VAL A 327 10.86 6.88 11.34
C VAL A 327 11.02 7.70 10.08
N LYS A 328 12.24 7.76 9.52
CA LYS A 328 12.49 8.55 8.31
C LYS A 328 12.44 7.70 7.06
N SER A 329 12.10 8.35 5.96
CA SER A 329 12.23 7.79 4.62
C SER A 329 12.94 8.79 3.70
N TYR A 330 13.58 8.28 2.66
CA TYR A 330 14.27 9.11 1.69
C TYR A 330 14.10 8.54 0.29
N ALA A 331 13.68 9.39 -0.64
CA ALA A 331 13.60 9.07 -2.06
C ALA A 331 14.60 9.93 -2.83
N GLY A 332 15.18 9.38 -3.89
CA GLY A 332 16.22 10.08 -4.63
C GLY A 332 16.92 9.25 -5.68
N TYR A 333 18.07 9.75 -6.15
CA TYR A 333 18.88 9.14 -7.19
C TYR A 333 20.33 9.04 -6.78
N VAL A 334 20.97 7.92 -7.12
CA VAL A 334 22.42 7.91 -7.35
C VAL A 334 22.65 8.13 -8.84
N GLN A 335 23.46 9.14 -9.17
CA GLN A 335 23.76 9.54 -10.53
C GLN A 335 25.19 9.12 -10.89
N LEU A 336 25.31 8.18 -11.82
CA LEU A 336 26.57 7.80 -12.42
C LEU A 336 26.73 8.54 -13.77
N PRO A 337 27.78 9.34 -13.95
CA PRO A 337 28.04 10.03 -15.21
C PRO A 337 28.39 9.04 -16.33
N SER A 338 28.35 9.52 -17.57
CA SER A 338 28.82 8.72 -18.70
C SER A 338 30.28 8.30 -18.52
N GLY A 339 30.52 7.01 -18.75
CA GLY A 339 31.81 6.36 -18.70
C GLY A 339 32.19 5.79 -17.34
N THR A 340 31.30 5.84 -16.34
CA THR A 340 31.57 5.23 -15.02
C THR A 340 31.83 3.73 -15.12
N LEU A 341 31.14 3.01 -16.01
CA LEU A 341 31.31 1.55 -16.18
C LEU A 341 32.45 1.18 -17.16
N ASN A 342 33.20 2.16 -17.68
CA ASN A 342 34.30 1.90 -18.61
C ASN A 342 35.59 1.38 -17.91
N ASP A 343 35.53 1.11 -16.61
CA ASP A 343 36.59 0.53 -15.79
C ASP A 343 36.83 -0.96 -16.05
N VAL A 344 35.95 -1.60 -16.83
CA VAL A 344 36.11 -2.96 -17.36
C VAL A 344 36.15 -2.93 -18.90
N ASP A 345 37.09 -3.68 -19.50
CA ASP A 345 37.26 -3.77 -20.95
C ASP A 345 35.97 -4.28 -21.64
N GLY A 346 35.40 -3.50 -22.56
CA GLY A 346 34.25 -3.88 -23.40
C GLY A 346 32.91 -3.22 -23.03
N GLU A 347 32.83 -2.57 -21.88
CA GLU A 347 31.62 -1.91 -21.36
C GLU A 347 31.61 -0.41 -21.68
N ALA A 348 31.34 -0.04 -22.93
CA ALA A 348 31.20 1.36 -23.29
C ALA A 348 29.85 1.92 -22.79
N GLN A 349 29.89 2.86 -21.85
CA GLN A 349 28.71 3.48 -21.24
C GLN A 349 28.64 4.97 -21.63
N ASP A 350 27.93 5.31 -22.71
CA ASP A 350 27.92 6.65 -23.32
C ASP A 350 26.71 7.54 -22.93
N TYR A 351 26.01 7.17 -21.86
CA TYR A 351 24.81 7.83 -21.33
C TYR A 351 24.96 8.15 -19.84
N PRO A 352 24.10 8.92 -19.18
CA PRO A 352 24.08 8.98 -17.71
C PRO A 352 23.18 7.88 -17.14
N ILE A 353 23.47 7.39 -15.93
CA ILE A 353 22.62 6.45 -15.18
C ILE A 353 22.09 7.18 -13.95
N ASN A 354 20.77 7.37 -13.86
CA ASN A 354 20.12 7.90 -12.67
C ASN A 354 19.28 6.79 -12.04
N THR A 355 19.85 6.10 -11.06
CA THR A 355 19.19 4.98 -10.36
C THR A 355 18.37 5.52 -9.20
N PHE A 356 17.04 5.43 -9.31
CA PHE A 356 16.10 5.78 -8.28
C PHE A 356 16.17 4.79 -7.12
N PHE A 357 16.09 5.32 -5.91
CA PHE A 357 15.92 4.54 -4.70
C PHE A 357 14.85 5.16 -3.80
N TRP A 358 14.16 4.30 -3.05
CA TRP A 358 13.32 4.71 -1.93
C TRP A 358 13.71 3.91 -0.69
N PHE A 359 14.33 4.59 0.27
CA PHE A 359 14.84 4.03 1.50
C PHE A 359 13.91 4.33 2.68
N PHE A 360 13.75 3.35 3.56
CA PHE A 360 13.01 3.47 4.82
C PHE A 360 13.85 2.98 5.98
N GLU A 361 13.96 3.80 7.02
CA GLU A 361 14.51 3.37 8.31
C GLU A 361 13.65 2.25 8.90
N ALA A 362 14.29 1.36 9.65
CA ALA A 362 13.57 0.41 10.48
C ALA A 362 12.71 1.16 11.51
N ARG A 363 11.48 0.70 11.73
CA ARG A 363 10.58 1.27 12.76
C ARG A 363 11.13 1.06 14.17
N LYS A 364 12.02 0.09 14.35
CA LYS A 364 12.67 -0.24 15.62
C LYS A 364 14.19 -0.18 15.46
N ALA A 365 14.83 0.66 16.29
CA ALA A 365 16.28 0.77 16.40
C ALA A 365 17.02 0.84 15.05
N PRO A 366 16.68 1.78 14.15
CA PRO A 366 17.24 1.84 12.79
C PRO A 366 18.77 1.91 12.74
N GLU A 367 19.41 2.51 13.75
CA GLU A 367 20.87 2.55 13.87
C GLU A 367 21.54 1.17 14.15
N ASN A 368 20.77 0.20 14.64
CA ASN A 368 21.22 -1.17 14.92
C ASN A 368 20.61 -2.21 13.96
N ALA A 369 19.63 -1.82 13.16
CA ALA A 369 18.92 -2.71 12.26
C ALA A 369 19.79 -3.07 11.05
N PRO A 370 19.75 -4.35 10.57
CA PRO A 370 20.39 -4.72 9.32
C PRO A 370 19.74 -3.98 8.13
N LEU A 371 20.39 -4.01 6.98
CA LEU A 371 19.80 -3.53 5.72
C LEU A 371 19.37 -4.70 4.85
N ALA A 372 18.20 -4.56 4.23
CA ALA A 372 17.79 -5.38 3.11
C ALA A 372 17.50 -4.50 1.89
N ILE A 373 18.03 -4.92 0.74
CA ILE A 373 17.66 -4.42 -0.57
C ILE A 373 16.50 -5.26 -1.07
N TRP A 374 15.51 -4.63 -1.71
CA TRP A 374 14.46 -5.30 -2.45
C TRP A 374 14.54 -4.96 -3.93
N LEU A 375 14.50 -5.99 -4.78
CA LEU A 375 14.45 -5.88 -6.24
C LEU A 375 13.28 -6.68 -6.81
N ASN A 376 12.37 -6.04 -7.53
CA ASN A 376 11.45 -6.78 -8.42
C ASN A 376 12.19 -7.27 -9.69
N GLY A 377 11.52 -8.11 -10.49
CA GLY A 377 12.10 -8.81 -11.64
C GLY A 377 11.85 -8.15 -13.00
N GLY A 378 11.05 -8.81 -13.84
CA GLY A 378 10.83 -8.45 -15.25
C GLY A 378 11.50 -9.43 -16.22
N PRO A 379 12.68 -9.13 -16.79
CA PRO A 379 13.61 -8.05 -16.45
C PRO A 379 13.10 -6.65 -16.81
N GLY A 380 13.41 -5.68 -15.95
CA GLY A 380 12.99 -4.30 -16.13
C GLY A 380 11.71 -3.89 -15.40
N GLY A 381 11.22 -4.70 -14.45
CA GLY A 381 10.12 -4.35 -13.55
C GLY A 381 10.56 -3.45 -12.40
N SER A 382 9.72 -2.50 -12.00
CA SER A 382 10.00 -1.54 -10.95
C SER A 382 9.91 -2.15 -9.55
N SER A 383 10.86 -1.78 -8.69
CA SER A 383 10.86 -2.22 -7.29
C SER A 383 9.86 -1.47 -6.42
N ILE A 384 9.18 -0.46 -6.99
CA ILE A 384 8.13 0.29 -6.31
C ILE A 384 6.82 -0.51 -6.27
N MET A 385 6.67 -1.51 -7.13
CA MET A 385 5.62 -2.53 -7.01
C MET A 385 5.73 -3.24 -5.66
N GLY A 386 6.87 -3.87 -5.37
CA GLY A 386 7.04 -4.54 -4.09
C GLY A 386 7.01 -3.63 -2.86
N LEU A 387 7.30 -2.35 -3.04
CA LEU A 387 7.12 -1.34 -2.00
C LEU A 387 5.63 -1.12 -1.67
N LEU A 388 4.78 -0.91 -2.67
CA LEU A 388 3.39 -0.45 -2.48
C LEU A 388 2.33 -1.56 -2.50
N GLU A 389 2.67 -2.74 -3.04
CA GLU A 389 1.77 -3.89 -3.18
C GLU A 389 2.17 -5.09 -2.31
N GLU A 390 3.46 -5.25 -1.97
CA GLU A 390 3.96 -6.46 -1.31
C GLU A 390 4.39 -6.22 0.16
N ASN A 391 5.60 -5.70 0.37
CA ASN A 391 6.32 -5.80 1.64
C ASN A 391 6.78 -4.45 2.22
N GLY A 392 6.53 -3.35 1.51
CA GLY A 392 6.88 -2.01 1.97
C GLY A 392 5.98 -1.45 3.07
N PRO A 393 6.22 -0.21 3.49
CA PRO A 393 5.68 0.33 4.74
C PRO A 393 4.19 0.66 4.69
N CYS A 394 3.60 0.74 3.50
CA CYS A 394 2.20 1.06 3.31
C CYS A 394 1.60 0.30 2.12
N PHE A 395 0.28 0.23 2.10
CA PHE A 395 -0.50 -0.09 0.92
C PHE A 395 -1.25 1.15 0.43
N VAL A 396 -1.47 1.23 -0.88
CA VAL A 396 -2.33 2.24 -1.49
C VAL A 396 -3.80 1.82 -1.39
N ASN A 397 -4.65 2.75 -0.96
CA ASN A 397 -6.09 2.50 -0.82
C ASN A 397 -6.81 2.58 -2.17
N GLU A 398 -8.06 2.09 -2.22
CA GLU A 398 -8.89 2.01 -3.44
C GLU A 398 -9.11 3.34 -4.15
N ASP A 399 -9.01 4.46 -3.43
CA ASP A 399 -9.08 5.81 -4.01
C ASP A 399 -7.86 6.18 -4.85
N SER A 400 -6.84 5.32 -4.88
CA SER A 400 -5.55 5.54 -5.54
C SER A 400 -4.88 6.85 -5.15
N LYS A 401 -5.14 7.35 -3.94
CA LYS A 401 -4.67 8.67 -3.45
C LYS A 401 -4.14 8.61 -2.04
N THR A 402 -4.79 7.84 -1.18
CA THR A 402 -4.39 7.69 0.22
C THR A 402 -3.65 6.39 0.44
N THR A 403 -2.87 6.33 1.52
CA THR A 403 -2.13 5.13 1.92
C THR A 403 -2.47 4.75 3.35
N ARG A 404 -2.32 3.47 3.67
CA ARG A 404 -2.44 2.91 5.03
C ARG A 404 -1.18 2.13 5.38
N LEU A 405 -0.75 2.19 6.63
CA LEU A 405 0.45 1.45 7.06
C LEU A 405 0.25 -0.06 6.90
N ASN A 406 1.29 -0.73 6.40
CA ASN A 406 1.37 -2.18 6.32
C ASN A 406 1.84 -2.72 7.69
N PRO A 407 1.00 -3.50 8.40
CA PRO A 407 1.39 -4.09 9.69
C PRO A 407 2.49 -5.15 9.57
N TRP A 408 2.62 -5.77 8.39
CA TRP A 408 3.60 -6.81 8.07
C TRP A 408 4.76 -6.28 7.23
N SER A 409 4.99 -4.96 7.25
CA SER A 409 6.11 -4.38 6.52
C SER A 409 7.44 -4.93 7.00
N TRP A 410 8.32 -5.22 6.06
CA TRP A 410 9.68 -5.66 6.36
C TRP A 410 10.48 -4.58 7.07
N ASN A 411 10.11 -3.29 6.92
CA ASN A 411 10.76 -2.20 7.64
C ASN A 411 10.40 -2.14 9.14
N ASN A 412 9.59 -3.06 9.67
CA ASN A 412 9.32 -3.12 11.11
C ASN A 412 10.61 -3.28 11.94
N GLU A 413 11.60 -4.02 11.44
CA GLU A 413 12.83 -4.39 12.16
C GLU A 413 14.10 -4.28 11.31
N VAL A 414 13.97 -3.96 10.02
CA VAL A 414 15.07 -3.91 9.05
C VAL A 414 15.04 -2.58 8.32
N ASN A 415 16.19 -2.00 8.01
CA ASN A 415 16.27 -0.85 7.11
C ASN A 415 16.02 -1.37 5.68
N LEU A 416 15.06 -0.80 4.94
CA LEU A 416 14.66 -1.32 3.63
C LEU A 416 15.02 -0.34 2.51
N LEU A 417 15.70 -0.84 1.48
CA LEU A 417 16.10 -0.09 0.30
C LEU A 417 15.48 -0.69 -0.97
N TYR A 418 14.49 -0.01 -1.52
CA TYR A 418 13.89 -0.35 -2.82
C TYR A 418 14.65 0.37 -3.93
N ILE A 419 15.04 -0.35 -4.99
CA ILE A 419 15.85 0.20 -6.07
C ILE A 419 15.22 -0.13 -7.42
N ASP A 420 14.91 0.89 -8.21
CA ASP A 420 14.54 0.69 -9.61
C ASP A 420 15.80 0.46 -10.44
N GLN A 421 16.00 -0.77 -10.91
CA GLN A 421 17.15 -1.14 -11.71
C GLN A 421 16.75 -2.14 -12.80
N PRO A 422 17.40 -2.14 -13.97
CA PRO A 422 18.45 -1.21 -14.43
C PRO A 422 17.95 0.20 -14.78
N THR A 423 18.82 1.05 -15.34
CA THR A 423 18.42 2.35 -15.90
C THR A 423 17.25 2.21 -16.87
N GLN A 424 16.33 3.17 -16.88
CA GLN A 424 15.05 3.17 -17.63
C GLN A 424 13.90 2.37 -17.00
N VAL A 425 14.08 1.78 -15.82
CA VAL A 425 13.02 1.09 -15.04
C VAL A 425 12.35 2.05 -14.06
N GLY A 426 11.03 1.99 -13.91
CA GLY A 426 10.34 2.76 -12.87
C GLY A 426 10.62 4.26 -12.98
N PHE A 427 11.14 4.82 -11.89
CA PHE A 427 11.61 6.20 -11.85
C PHE A 427 13.08 6.37 -12.23
N SER A 428 13.84 5.29 -12.45
CA SER A 428 15.22 5.33 -12.93
C SER A 428 15.28 5.69 -14.40
N TYR A 429 16.17 6.61 -14.76
CA TYR A 429 16.23 7.13 -16.13
C TYR A 429 17.64 7.46 -16.58
N ASP A 430 17.83 7.50 -17.91
CA ASP A 430 19.00 8.07 -18.55
C ASP A 430 18.80 9.57 -18.79
N ILE A 431 17.98 9.94 -19.77
CA ILE A 431 17.67 11.32 -20.15
C ILE A 431 16.15 11.48 -20.12
N PRO A 432 15.61 12.44 -19.34
CA PRO A 432 14.18 12.72 -19.33
C PRO A 432 13.71 13.09 -20.74
N THR A 433 12.77 12.31 -21.25
CA THR A 433 12.29 12.37 -22.64
C THR A 433 10.77 12.43 -22.63
N ASN A 434 10.21 13.38 -23.36
CA ASN A 434 8.76 13.45 -23.53
C ASN A 434 8.26 12.23 -24.30
N ILE A 435 7.16 11.64 -23.84
CA ILE A 435 6.61 10.39 -24.37
C ILE A 435 5.09 10.45 -24.52
N THR A 436 4.59 9.64 -25.44
CA THR A 436 3.19 9.25 -25.57
C THR A 436 3.03 7.80 -25.15
N ILE A 437 2.03 7.50 -24.32
CA ILE A 437 1.67 6.16 -23.87
C ILE A 437 0.38 5.75 -24.58
N HIS A 438 0.41 4.66 -25.32
CA HIS A 438 -0.80 4.07 -25.93
C HIS A 438 -0.62 2.58 -26.17
N ALA A 439 -1.69 1.90 -26.58
CA ALA A 439 -1.69 0.46 -26.80
C ALA A 439 -0.55 0.03 -27.73
N ASN A 440 0.22 -0.97 -27.31
CA ASN A 440 1.28 -1.55 -28.12
C ASN A 440 0.67 -2.56 -29.10
N GLU A 441 0.96 -2.43 -30.40
CA GLU A 441 0.50 -3.39 -31.42
C GLU A 441 1.10 -4.80 -31.22
N ASN A 442 2.21 -4.93 -30.47
CA ASN A 442 2.89 -6.19 -30.15
C ASN A 442 2.80 -6.51 -28.64
N PHE A 443 1.60 -6.93 -28.22
CA PHE A 443 1.18 -7.14 -26.81
C PHE A 443 2.01 -8.18 -26.03
N GLU A 444 2.57 -9.19 -26.70
CA GLU A 444 3.03 -10.43 -26.07
C GLU A 444 4.36 -10.33 -25.30
N GLU A 445 5.16 -9.28 -25.49
CA GLU A 445 6.50 -9.16 -24.87
C GLU A 445 6.68 -7.93 -23.96
N ASN A 446 5.81 -6.92 -24.05
CA ASN A 446 6.09 -5.57 -23.50
C ASN A 446 4.91 -4.97 -22.70
N GLY A 447 3.93 -5.79 -22.36
CA GLY A 447 2.68 -5.34 -21.76
C GLY A 447 1.77 -4.58 -22.75
N PRO A 448 0.56 -4.23 -22.32
CA PRO A 448 -0.46 -3.60 -23.14
C PRO A 448 -0.10 -2.18 -23.57
N TRP A 449 0.76 -1.49 -22.82
CA TRP A 449 1.10 -0.08 -23.03
C TRP A 449 2.53 0.11 -23.54
N GLY A 450 2.67 0.74 -24.70
CA GLY A 450 3.97 1.20 -25.22
C GLY A 450 4.22 2.67 -24.86
N MET A 451 5.46 2.98 -24.47
CA MET A 451 5.95 4.36 -24.31
C MET A 451 6.77 4.77 -25.54
N PHE A 452 6.35 5.83 -26.23
CA PHE A 452 6.97 6.26 -27.47
C PHE A 452 7.49 7.69 -27.35
N PRO A 453 8.79 7.95 -27.64
CA PRO A 453 9.33 9.31 -27.65
C PRO A 453 8.51 10.25 -28.53
N ALA A 454 8.16 11.42 -27.97
CA ALA A 454 7.26 12.38 -28.59
C ALA A 454 7.86 13.79 -28.57
N ASN A 455 7.53 14.57 -29.60
CA ASN A 455 7.88 15.99 -29.68
C ASN A 455 6.61 16.84 -29.54
N PHE A 456 6.51 17.57 -28.43
CA PHE A 456 5.36 18.44 -28.12
C PHE A 456 5.64 19.93 -28.44
N SER A 457 6.54 20.22 -29.39
CA SER A 457 6.84 21.61 -29.80
C SER A 457 5.60 22.37 -30.32
N ASP A 458 4.62 21.64 -30.87
CA ASP A 458 3.36 22.19 -31.40
C ASP A 458 2.21 22.13 -30.37
N GLY A 459 2.52 21.80 -29.10
CA GLY A 459 1.55 21.59 -28.02
C GLY A 459 1.39 20.11 -27.64
N VAL A 460 0.89 19.87 -26.43
CA VAL A 460 0.54 18.53 -25.95
C VAL A 460 -0.91 18.22 -26.37
N PRO A 461 -1.19 17.06 -27.00
CA PRO A 461 -2.55 16.70 -27.35
C PRO A 461 -3.44 16.46 -26.11
N GLU A 462 -4.76 16.48 -26.30
CA GLU A 462 -5.71 16.09 -25.25
C GLU A 462 -5.62 14.58 -25.01
N GLY A 463 -5.40 14.17 -23.76
CA GLY A 463 -5.26 12.77 -23.37
C GLY A 463 -6.60 12.10 -23.05
N ASN A 464 -6.58 10.77 -23.04
CA ASN A 464 -7.68 9.92 -22.59
C ASN A 464 -7.11 8.63 -21.98
N TYR A 465 -7.96 7.65 -21.63
CA TYR A 465 -7.50 6.39 -21.04
C TYR A 465 -6.71 5.49 -21.99
N THR A 466 -6.79 5.72 -23.30
CA THR A 466 -6.03 5.02 -24.36
C THR A 466 -4.80 5.76 -24.88
N TYR A 467 -4.71 7.05 -24.63
CA TYR A 467 -3.60 7.92 -25.04
C TYR A 467 -3.24 8.86 -23.90
N ARG A 468 -2.10 8.61 -23.26
CA ARG A 468 -1.55 9.44 -22.17
C ARG A 468 -0.24 10.08 -22.62
N TYR A 469 0.16 11.17 -21.97
CA TYR A 469 1.38 11.92 -22.31
C TYR A 469 2.14 12.24 -21.04
N GLY A 470 3.47 12.30 -21.13
CA GLY A 470 4.32 12.64 -20.00
C GLY A 470 5.81 12.70 -20.33
N THR A 471 6.65 12.52 -19.32
CA THR A 471 8.11 12.43 -19.43
C THR A 471 8.59 11.13 -18.80
N ALA A 472 9.33 10.31 -19.54
CA ALA A 472 9.93 9.07 -19.04
C ALA A 472 11.41 9.00 -19.44
N SER A 473 12.05 7.84 -19.29
CA SER A 473 13.38 7.59 -19.87
C SER A 473 13.36 7.59 -21.40
N SER A 474 14.52 7.63 -22.05
CA SER A 474 14.64 7.79 -23.51
C SER A 474 14.09 6.65 -24.36
N GLN A 475 13.82 5.48 -23.76
CA GLN A 475 13.39 4.24 -24.42
C GLN A 475 14.40 3.67 -25.42
N LYS A 476 15.66 4.13 -25.38
CA LYS A 476 16.71 3.63 -26.28
C LYS A 476 17.32 2.35 -25.74
N LEU A 477 17.28 1.28 -26.54
CA LEU A 477 17.91 -0.01 -26.23
C LEU A 477 19.43 0.11 -25.95
N SER A 478 20.10 1.07 -26.59
CA SER A 478 21.54 1.31 -26.38
C SER A 478 21.87 2.08 -25.10
N GLN A 479 20.87 2.59 -24.37
CA GLN A 479 21.06 3.42 -23.16
C GLN A 479 20.54 2.72 -21.89
N THR A 480 20.66 1.39 -21.84
CA THR A 480 20.35 0.59 -20.66
C THR A 480 21.25 -0.66 -20.60
N SER A 481 21.20 -1.38 -19.47
CA SER A 481 21.85 -2.68 -19.32
C SER A 481 21.15 -3.71 -20.21
N ASN A 482 21.93 -4.63 -20.79
CA ASN A 482 21.43 -5.71 -21.62
C ASN A 482 21.75 -7.11 -21.06
N THR A 483 22.43 -7.21 -19.91
CA THR A 483 22.70 -8.47 -19.21
C THR A 483 22.62 -8.25 -17.70
N THR A 484 22.40 -9.33 -16.96
CA THR A 484 22.43 -9.33 -15.50
C THR A 484 23.80 -8.88 -14.97
N ALA A 485 24.88 -9.21 -15.68
CA ALA A 485 26.23 -8.82 -15.29
C ALA A 485 26.49 -7.31 -15.47
N HIS A 486 26.00 -6.69 -16.55
CA HIS A 486 26.06 -5.22 -16.70
C HIS A 486 25.20 -4.51 -15.64
N ALA A 487 24.03 -5.06 -15.31
CA ALA A 487 23.19 -4.53 -14.24
C ALA A 487 23.89 -4.61 -12.87
N ALA A 488 24.55 -5.74 -12.58
CA ALA A 488 25.33 -5.94 -11.37
C ALA A 488 26.51 -4.96 -11.24
N HIS A 489 27.19 -4.67 -12.34
CA HIS A 489 28.29 -3.72 -12.37
C HIS A 489 27.80 -2.28 -12.10
N ALA A 490 26.71 -1.85 -12.72
CA ALA A 490 26.09 -0.56 -12.41
C ALA A 490 25.64 -0.46 -10.95
N LEU A 491 25.05 -1.54 -10.41
CA LEU A 491 24.60 -1.59 -9.03
C LEU A 491 25.75 -1.65 -8.02
N TRP A 492 26.92 -2.16 -8.41
CA TRP A 492 28.14 -2.09 -7.59
C TRP A 492 28.55 -0.64 -7.35
N HIS A 493 28.65 0.18 -8.41
CA HIS A 493 28.95 1.61 -8.30
C HIS A 493 27.88 2.38 -7.52
N PHE A 494 26.60 2.00 -7.69
CA PHE A 494 25.52 2.49 -6.84
C PHE A 494 25.79 2.17 -5.36
N ALA A 495 26.09 0.91 -5.04
CA ALA A 495 26.28 0.44 -3.67
C ALA A 495 27.52 1.05 -2.99
N GLN A 496 28.64 1.13 -3.71
CA GLN A 496 29.87 1.80 -3.25
C GLN A 496 29.63 3.27 -2.91
N THR A 497 28.74 3.93 -3.65
CA THR A 497 28.37 5.32 -3.35
C THR A 497 27.38 5.39 -2.20
N TRP A 498 26.29 4.62 -2.26
CA TRP A 498 25.16 4.77 -1.36
C TRP A 498 25.47 4.26 0.05
N PHE A 499 26.04 3.05 0.21
CA PHE A 499 26.28 2.48 1.54
C PHE A 499 27.30 3.26 2.37
N PHE A 500 28.24 3.93 1.71
CA PHE A 500 29.35 4.58 2.41
C PHE A 500 29.18 6.11 2.54
N GLU A 501 28.32 6.72 1.73
CA GLU A 501 28.16 8.18 1.71
C GLU A 501 26.74 8.68 1.99
N PHE A 502 25.70 7.83 1.87
CA PHE A 502 24.34 8.26 2.13
C PHE A 502 24.15 8.62 3.63
N PRO A 503 23.83 9.87 3.98
CA PRO A 503 23.87 10.31 5.37
C PRO A 503 22.73 9.74 6.23
N GLY A 504 21.66 9.26 5.61
CA GLY A 504 20.51 8.63 6.29
C GLY A 504 20.74 7.19 6.71
N TYR A 505 21.81 6.54 6.24
CA TYR A 505 22.09 5.12 6.52
C TYR A 505 23.49 4.94 7.12
N LYS A 506 23.55 4.54 8.40
CA LYS A 506 24.81 4.30 9.14
C LYS A 506 24.65 3.20 10.21
N PRO A 507 24.27 1.97 9.85
CA PRO A 507 24.08 0.93 10.85
C PRO A 507 25.42 0.49 11.43
N ILE A 508 25.38 0.01 12.68
CA ILE A 508 26.56 -0.52 13.37
C ILE A 508 26.98 -1.89 12.80
N ASP A 509 26.01 -2.68 12.37
CA ASP A 509 26.19 -4.08 11.94
C ASP A 509 26.76 -4.21 10.53
N ASP A 510 26.71 -3.16 9.70
CA ASP A 510 27.19 -3.08 8.29
C ASP A 510 26.74 -4.18 7.30
N ARG A 511 25.99 -5.19 7.77
CA ARG A 511 25.44 -6.29 6.99
C ARG A 511 24.37 -5.83 6.00
N VAL A 512 24.48 -6.35 4.78
CA VAL A 512 23.56 -6.10 3.67
C VAL A 512 22.96 -7.42 3.19
N SER A 513 21.64 -7.46 3.18
CA SER A 513 20.85 -8.54 2.56
C SER A 513 20.27 -8.06 1.24
N LEU A 514 20.01 -8.98 0.32
CA LEU A 514 19.34 -8.72 -0.95
C LEU A 514 18.22 -9.75 -1.13
N TRP A 515 17.00 -9.25 -1.27
CA TRP A 515 15.83 -10.03 -1.62
C TRP A 515 15.36 -9.60 -3.00
N ALA A 516 15.02 -10.58 -3.83
CA ALA A 516 14.44 -10.28 -5.13
C ALA A 516 13.39 -11.31 -5.52
N GLU A 517 12.51 -10.93 -6.43
CA GLU A 517 11.46 -11.80 -6.94
C GLU A 517 11.48 -12.00 -8.46
N SER A 518 10.87 -13.08 -8.96
CA SER A 518 10.69 -13.32 -10.39
C SER A 518 12.02 -13.46 -11.15
N TYR A 519 12.29 -12.62 -12.16
CA TYR A 519 13.62 -12.48 -12.78
C TYR A 519 14.73 -12.07 -11.77
N GLY A 520 14.34 -11.66 -10.56
CA GLY A 520 15.19 -11.57 -9.38
C GLY A 520 15.98 -12.84 -9.07
N GLY A 521 15.53 -14.02 -9.53
CA GLY A 521 16.31 -15.26 -9.46
C GLY A 521 17.56 -15.28 -10.37
N HIS A 522 17.64 -14.39 -11.38
CA HIS A 522 18.86 -14.09 -12.14
C HIS A 522 19.60 -12.93 -11.48
N TYR A 523 18.90 -11.80 -11.25
CA TYR A 523 19.51 -10.58 -10.72
C TYR A 523 20.22 -10.80 -9.40
N ALA A 524 19.53 -11.33 -8.39
CA ALA A 524 20.05 -11.35 -7.04
C ALA A 524 21.28 -12.27 -6.90
N PRO A 525 21.31 -13.52 -7.43
CA PRO A 525 22.53 -14.31 -7.47
C PRO A 525 23.66 -13.65 -8.26
N GLY A 526 23.37 -13.05 -9.43
CA GLY A 526 24.37 -12.39 -10.26
C GLY A 526 25.00 -11.18 -9.58
N ILE A 527 24.18 -10.32 -8.97
CA ILE A 527 24.59 -9.13 -8.22
C ILE A 527 25.42 -9.52 -7.01
N PHE A 528 24.92 -10.41 -6.15
CA PHE A 528 25.66 -10.82 -4.96
C PHE A 528 26.95 -11.55 -5.30
N ARG A 529 26.97 -12.37 -6.37
CA ARG A 529 28.20 -12.97 -6.87
C ARG A 529 29.20 -11.90 -7.27
N HIS A 530 28.78 -10.88 -8.01
CA HIS A 530 29.65 -9.78 -8.40
C HIS A 530 30.20 -9.04 -7.15
N PHE A 531 29.34 -8.69 -6.20
CA PHE A 531 29.75 -7.99 -4.98
C PHE A 531 30.75 -8.82 -4.18
N GLN A 532 30.51 -10.14 -4.06
CA GLN A 532 31.42 -11.03 -3.36
C GLN A 532 32.77 -11.17 -4.08
N THR A 533 32.80 -11.21 -5.42
CA THR A 533 34.07 -11.19 -6.16
C THR A 533 34.85 -9.90 -5.96
N GLN A 534 34.16 -8.75 -5.96
CA GLN A 534 34.81 -7.47 -5.69
C GLN A 534 35.36 -7.41 -4.26
N ASN A 535 34.60 -7.92 -3.28
CA ASN A 535 35.06 -8.08 -1.90
C ASN A 535 36.34 -8.91 -1.80
N GLU A 536 36.45 -10.02 -2.52
CA GLU A 536 37.67 -10.84 -2.56
C GLU A 536 38.86 -10.08 -3.16
N LEU A 537 38.64 -9.31 -4.23
CA LEU A 537 39.66 -8.45 -4.84
C LEU A 537 40.10 -7.31 -3.89
N ILE A 538 39.18 -6.76 -3.10
CA ILE A 538 39.50 -5.77 -2.07
C ILE A 538 40.35 -6.42 -0.97
N GLN A 539 39.93 -7.58 -0.46
CA GLN A 539 40.64 -8.29 0.61
C GLN A 539 42.05 -8.73 0.22
N ASN A 540 42.26 -9.15 -1.03
CA ASN A 540 43.56 -9.58 -1.52
C ASN A 540 44.43 -8.42 -2.05
N GLY A 541 43.90 -7.18 -2.05
CA GLY A 541 44.60 -5.98 -2.48
C GLY A 541 44.80 -5.85 -4.00
N SER A 542 43.97 -6.53 -4.81
CA SER A 542 44.01 -6.49 -6.28
C SER A 542 42.79 -5.83 -6.92
N SER A 543 41.93 -5.16 -6.13
CA SER A 543 40.80 -4.40 -6.65
C SER A 543 41.26 -3.40 -7.71
N PRO A 544 40.56 -3.33 -8.88
CA PRO A 544 40.85 -2.33 -9.91
C PRO A 544 40.50 -0.90 -9.44
N GLU A 545 39.64 -0.77 -8.44
CA GLU A 545 39.20 0.49 -7.86
C GLU A 545 39.99 0.81 -6.58
N GLU A 546 40.82 1.85 -6.62
CA GLU A 546 41.75 2.20 -5.52
C GLU A 546 41.06 2.44 -4.16
N ASN A 547 39.81 2.92 -4.17
CA ASN A 547 39.06 3.27 -2.97
C ASN A 547 37.80 2.41 -2.73
N ALA A 548 37.69 1.27 -3.42
CA ALA A 548 36.54 0.38 -3.22
C ALA A 548 36.49 -0.15 -1.79
N GLN A 549 35.28 -0.18 -1.25
CA GLN A 549 34.97 -0.56 0.12
C GLN A 549 34.36 -1.95 0.17
N PHE A 550 34.74 -2.70 1.20
CA PHE A 550 34.20 -4.04 1.44
C PHE A 550 32.73 -3.95 1.88
N ILE A 551 31.84 -4.71 1.23
CA ILE A 551 30.40 -4.77 1.56
C ILE A 551 30.11 -6.10 2.25
N HIS A 552 29.64 -6.09 3.50
CA HIS A 552 29.37 -7.31 4.24
C HIS A 552 28.04 -7.96 3.81
N LEU A 553 28.11 -8.95 2.92
CA LEU A 553 26.92 -9.67 2.44
C LEU A 553 26.43 -10.68 3.48
N ASP A 554 25.13 -10.68 3.77
CA ASP A 554 24.54 -11.55 4.81
C ASP A 554 23.53 -12.56 4.26
N THR A 555 22.43 -12.08 3.67
CA THR A 555 21.32 -12.94 3.20
C THR A 555 20.95 -12.65 1.76
N LEU A 556 20.87 -13.68 0.94
CA LEU A 556 20.25 -13.68 -0.38
C LEU A 556 18.87 -14.36 -0.29
N GLY A 557 17.82 -13.60 -0.51
CA GLY A 557 16.46 -14.09 -0.56
C GLY A 557 15.90 -14.12 -1.98
N ILE A 558 15.17 -15.18 -2.32
CA ILE A 558 14.56 -15.35 -3.64
C ILE A 558 13.09 -15.70 -3.46
N VAL A 559 12.20 -14.86 -3.97
CA VAL A 559 10.76 -15.07 -3.99
C VAL A 559 10.35 -15.47 -5.42
N ASN A 560 9.73 -16.64 -5.60
CA ASN A 560 9.23 -17.07 -6.91
C ASN A 560 10.21 -16.81 -8.07
N GLY A 561 11.48 -17.20 -7.89
CA GLY A 561 12.55 -16.84 -8.83
C GLY A 561 12.65 -17.78 -10.03
N LEU A 562 12.96 -17.23 -11.20
CA LEU A 562 13.55 -18.00 -12.30
C LEU A 562 15.07 -18.03 -12.09
N ILE A 563 15.70 -19.20 -12.01
CA ILE A 563 17.14 -19.36 -11.76
C ILE A 563 17.81 -20.05 -12.94
N ASP A 564 17.20 -21.14 -13.45
CA ASP A 564 17.73 -21.90 -14.58
C ASP A 564 16.59 -22.46 -15.42
N LEU A 565 16.49 -21.96 -16.66
CA LEU A 565 15.45 -22.37 -17.59
C LEU A 565 15.57 -23.84 -18.03
N SER A 566 16.77 -24.42 -18.01
CA SER A 566 16.99 -25.84 -18.34
C SER A 566 16.33 -26.79 -17.34
N ILE A 567 16.09 -26.29 -16.11
CA ILE A 567 15.45 -27.00 -15.00
C ILE A 567 13.99 -26.60 -14.89
N GLN A 568 13.72 -25.29 -14.85
CA GLN A 568 12.39 -24.75 -14.58
C GLN A 568 11.47 -24.77 -15.81
N GLY A 569 12.00 -24.68 -17.03
CA GLY A 569 11.17 -24.66 -18.24
C GLY A 569 10.30 -25.92 -18.43
N GLU A 570 10.77 -27.08 -17.99
CA GLU A 570 9.96 -28.33 -17.97
C GLU A 570 8.67 -28.17 -17.13
N THR A 571 8.72 -27.30 -16.12
CA THR A 571 7.60 -27.12 -15.19
C THR A 571 6.48 -26.25 -15.73
N TRP A 572 6.74 -25.43 -16.75
CA TRP A 572 5.67 -24.80 -17.54
C TRP A 572 4.81 -25.83 -18.29
N ILE A 573 5.33 -27.05 -18.52
CA ILE A 573 4.56 -28.14 -19.15
C ILE A 573 3.89 -29.02 -18.08
N THR A 574 4.67 -29.42 -17.06
CA THR A 574 4.20 -30.42 -16.09
C THR A 574 3.22 -29.86 -15.06
N PHE A 575 3.34 -28.59 -14.66
CA PHE A 575 2.51 -27.99 -13.62
C PHE A 575 1.05 -27.72 -14.05
N PRO A 576 0.76 -27.19 -15.26
CA PRO A 576 -0.61 -27.08 -15.76
C PRO A 576 -1.29 -28.43 -16.01
N TYR A 577 -0.52 -29.50 -16.20
CA TYR A 577 -1.04 -30.87 -16.33
C TYR A 577 -1.33 -31.52 -14.97
N ASN A 578 -0.44 -31.33 -13.98
CA ASN A 578 -0.56 -31.92 -12.65
C ASN A 578 -0.01 -30.98 -11.57
N ASN A 579 -0.89 -30.49 -10.70
CA ASN A 579 -0.56 -29.58 -9.60
C ASN A 579 -1.19 -30.01 -8.26
N THR A 580 -0.93 -29.22 -7.23
CA THR A 580 -1.41 -29.44 -5.86
C THR A 580 -2.82 -28.95 -5.59
N TYR A 581 -3.50 -28.43 -6.62
CA TYR A 581 -4.85 -27.89 -6.56
C TYR A 581 -5.88 -28.75 -7.31
N GLY A 582 -5.44 -29.82 -7.98
CA GLY A 582 -6.31 -30.73 -8.72
C GLY A 582 -6.87 -30.13 -10.01
N MET A 583 -6.31 -29.00 -10.46
CA MET A 583 -6.73 -28.34 -11.71
C MET A 583 -6.00 -28.97 -12.89
N GLN A 584 -6.74 -29.36 -13.92
CA GLN A 584 -6.17 -29.92 -15.15
C GLN A 584 -6.34 -28.91 -16.28
N ILE A 585 -5.34 -28.06 -16.48
CA ILE A 585 -5.35 -27.01 -17.52
C ILE A 585 -4.87 -27.61 -18.84
N PHE A 586 -3.81 -28.40 -18.83
CA PHE A 586 -3.39 -29.17 -20.00
C PHE A 586 -4.05 -30.55 -19.98
N ASN A 587 -4.55 -30.98 -21.15
CA ASN A 587 -4.98 -32.35 -21.34
C ASN A 587 -3.77 -33.24 -21.71
N GLU A 588 -3.97 -34.56 -21.67
CA GLU A 588 -2.92 -35.55 -21.94
C GLU A 588 -2.27 -35.36 -23.32
N SER A 589 -3.06 -35.03 -24.35
CA SER A 589 -2.51 -34.82 -25.71
C SER A 589 -1.59 -33.60 -25.82
N VAL A 590 -1.94 -32.49 -25.16
CA VAL A 590 -1.10 -31.28 -25.13
C VAL A 590 0.17 -31.55 -24.34
N TYR A 591 0.02 -32.19 -23.17
CA TYR A 591 1.14 -32.58 -22.32
C TYR A 591 2.13 -33.49 -23.07
N ASP A 592 1.66 -34.56 -23.70
CA ASP A 592 2.51 -35.52 -24.42
C ASP A 592 3.25 -34.86 -25.59
N ALA A 593 2.59 -33.98 -26.33
CA ALA A 593 3.21 -33.25 -27.45
C ALA A 593 4.31 -32.30 -26.97
N LEU A 594 4.03 -31.50 -25.93
CA LEU A 594 5.00 -30.56 -25.34
C LEU A 594 6.18 -31.30 -24.71
N MET A 595 5.91 -32.36 -23.93
CA MET A 595 6.96 -33.17 -23.32
C MET A 595 7.81 -33.90 -24.37
N HIS A 596 7.21 -34.42 -25.45
CA HIS A 596 7.98 -35.01 -26.55
C HIS A 596 8.90 -33.97 -27.20
N ASN A 597 8.42 -32.74 -27.41
CA ASN A 597 9.25 -31.64 -27.93
C ASN A 597 10.37 -31.26 -26.95
N TRP A 598 10.09 -31.31 -25.64
CA TRP A 598 11.05 -31.00 -24.60
C TRP A 598 12.19 -32.03 -24.49
N THR A 599 11.85 -33.33 -24.49
CA THR A 599 12.78 -34.40 -24.10
C THR A 599 13.37 -35.22 -25.25
N ARG A 600 12.89 -35.08 -26.50
CA ARG A 600 13.47 -35.84 -27.61
C ARG A 600 14.95 -35.44 -27.83
N PRO A 601 15.78 -36.30 -28.46
CA PRO A 601 17.11 -35.88 -28.90
C PRO A 601 17.04 -34.64 -29.79
N ASP A 602 17.93 -33.67 -29.55
CA ASP A 602 17.93 -32.35 -30.19
C ASP A 602 16.61 -31.57 -29.94
N GLY A 603 15.90 -31.96 -28.87
CA GLY A 603 14.69 -31.31 -28.38
C GLY A 603 15.00 -30.06 -27.57
N CYS A 604 13.99 -29.54 -26.86
CA CYS A 604 14.13 -28.24 -26.23
C CYS A 604 15.24 -28.20 -25.18
N LYS A 605 15.28 -29.20 -24.30
CA LYS A 605 16.26 -29.24 -23.22
C LYS A 605 17.70 -29.29 -23.73
N ASP A 606 17.99 -30.14 -24.72
CA ASP A 606 19.33 -30.29 -25.27
C ASP A 606 19.82 -28.97 -25.89
N ARG A 607 18.95 -28.28 -26.64
CA ARG A 607 19.26 -26.98 -27.24
C ARG A 607 19.49 -25.85 -26.22
N ILE A 608 18.77 -25.84 -25.09
CA ILE A 608 19.06 -24.91 -23.97
C ILE A 608 20.48 -25.12 -23.48
N LEU A 609 20.84 -26.39 -23.22
CA LEU A 609 22.15 -26.74 -22.69
C LEU A 609 23.26 -26.40 -23.68
N ASP A 610 23.06 -26.63 -24.97
CA ASP A 610 23.99 -26.23 -26.03
C ASP A 610 24.17 -24.69 -26.09
N CYS A 611 23.08 -23.93 -25.96
CA CYS A 611 23.15 -22.47 -25.90
C CYS A 611 23.86 -21.98 -24.63
N GLN A 612 23.56 -22.56 -23.47
CA GLN A 612 24.25 -22.25 -22.20
C GLN A 612 25.76 -22.48 -22.30
N GLU A 613 26.17 -23.61 -22.87
CA GLU A 613 27.59 -23.93 -23.06
C GLU A 613 28.27 -22.93 -24.00
N ALA A 614 27.62 -22.60 -25.13
CA ALA A 614 28.15 -21.63 -26.08
C ALA A 614 28.31 -20.22 -25.49
N LEU A 615 27.35 -19.80 -24.64
CA LEU A 615 27.40 -18.50 -23.96
C LEU A 615 28.48 -18.46 -22.86
N LYS A 616 28.70 -19.57 -22.13
CA LYS A 616 29.73 -19.67 -21.07
C LYS A 616 31.16 -19.42 -21.59
N GLU A 617 31.48 -19.84 -22.82
CA GLU A 617 32.83 -19.66 -23.41
C GLU A 617 33.23 -18.19 -23.64
N HIS A 618 32.28 -17.25 -23.66
CA HIS A 618 32.50 -15.87 -24.10
C HIS A 618 32.45 -14.84 -22.97
N GLY A 619 32.05 -15.27 -21.76
CA GLY A 619 31.91 -14.42 -20.58
C GLY A 619 30.67 -13.51 -20.63
N PRO A 620 30.11 -13.13 -19.47
CA PRO A 620 28.83 -12.42 -19.40
C PRO A 620 28.89 -10.91 -19.77
N LEU A 621 30.09 -10.35 -20.02
CA LEU A 621 30.34 -8.90 -20.15
C LEU A 621 30.74 -8.43 -21.56
N VAL A 622 30.80 -9.30 -22.58
CA VAL A 622 31.27 -8.88 -23.93
C VAL A 622 30.28 -9.29 -25.02
N ALA A 623 29.05 -8.79 -24.92
CA ALA A 623 28.11 -8.79 -26.04
C ALA A 623 28.33 -7.62 -27.03
N ASN A 624 29.33 -6.76 -26.81
CA ASN A 624 29.72 -5.70 -27.74
C ASN A 624 30.88 -6.13 -28.64
N GLY A 625 30.57 -6.99 -29.61
CA GLY A 625 31.32 -7.05 -30.86
C GLY A 625 32.29 -8.22 -31.06
N ALA A 626 31.77 -9.45 -31.25
CA ALA A 626 32.40 -10.42 -32.16
C ALA A 626 31.44 -11.54 -32.63
N LYS A 627 31.14 -11.50 -33.94
CA LYS A 627 30.91 -12.61 -34.91
C LYS A 627 29.71 -13.56 -34.74
N LYS A 628 28.59 -13.19 -35.40
CA LYS A 628 27.88 -13.98 -36.45
C LYS A 628 27.41 -15.44 -36.23
N ASN A 629 27.49 -16.09 -35.05
CA ASN A 629 27.04 -17.49 -34.93
C ASN A 629 26.20 -17.88 -33.69
N TYR A 630 25.78 -16.95 -32.82
CA TYR A 630 24.96 -17.32 -31.65
C TYR A 630 23.48 -17.50 -32.00
N THR A 631 22.93 -16.68 -32.91
CA THR A 631 21.58 -16.89 -33.43
C THR A 631 21.44 -18.24 -34.13
N GLU A 632 22.54 -18.86 -34.60
CA GLU A 632 22.52 -20.21 -35.17
C GLU A 632 22.42 -21.30 -34.09
N ILE A 633 23.04 -21.10 -32.92
CA ILE A 633 23.05 -22.04 -31.78
C ILE A 633 21.84 -21.82 -30.87
N CYS A 634 21.65 -20.58 -30.42
CA CYS A 634 20.59 -20.15 -29.53
C CYS A 634 19.26 -19.85 -30.24
N GLY A 635 19.23 -19.69 -31.57
CA GLY A 635 18.02 -19.70 -32.43
C GLY A 635 16.85 -18.79 -32.02
N ASP A 636 15.69 -19.00 -32.64
CA ASP A 636 14.38 -18.57 -32.11
C ASP A 636 13.89 -19.55 -31.02
N PHE A 637 14.84 -20.12 -30.26
CA PHE A 637 14.62 -21.20 -29.32
C PHE A 637 13.65 -20.81 -28.21
N LEU A 638 13.74 -19.56 -27.72
CA LEU A 638 12.85 -19.04 -26.71
C LEU A 638 11.38 -19.19 -27.14
N THR A 639 11.05 -18.84 -28.38
CA THR A 639 9.71 -18.97 -28.95
C THR A 639 9.33 -20.44 -29.16
N GLU A 640 10.20 -21.26 -29.77
CA GLU A 640 9.87 -22.66 -30.09
C GLU A 640 9.72 -23.58 -28.87
N CYS A 641 10.41 -23.27 -27.78
CA CYS A 641 10.64 -24.21 -26.68
C CYS A 641 10.35 -23.68 -25.28
N GLY A 642 10.65 -22.42 -25.00
CA GLY A 642 10.33 -21.79 -23.71
C GLY A 642 8.87 -21.32 -23.68
N PHE A 643 8.50 -20.52 -24.68
CA PHE A 643 7.22 -19.83 -24.69
C PHE A 643 6.08 -20.63 -25.34
N ASN A 644 6.32 -21.67 -26.14
CA ASN A 644 5.22 -22.46 -26.70
C ASN A 644 4.23 -23.01 -25.64
N ALA A 645 4.74 -23.56 -24.53
CA ALA A 645 3.87 -23.99 -23.42
C ALA A 645 3.15 -22.79 -22.76
N VAL A 646 3.83 -21.65 -22.63
CA VAL A 646 3.29 -20.40 -22.08
C VAL A 646 2.20 -19.82 -22.99
N GLU A 647 2.42 -19.75 -24.30
CA GLU A 647 1.48 -19.32 -25.33
C GLU A 647 0.23 -20.21 -25.31
N ILE A 648 0.38 -21.53 -25.27
CA ILE A 648 -0.77 -22.46 -25.16
C ILE A 648 -1.52 -22.25 -23.83
N TYR A 649 -0.83 -21.91 -22.75
CA TYR A 649 -1.46 -21.61 -21.47
C TYR A 649 -2.26 -20.31 -21.52
N GLN A 650 -1.67 -19.24 -22.05
CA GLN A 650 -2.22 -17.88 -22.06
C GLN A 650 -3.31 -17.67 -23.13
N SER A 651 -3.24 -18.39 -24.26
CA SER A 651 -4.17 -18.26 -25.39
C SER A 651 -5.53 -18.95 -25.19
N LYS A 652 -5.76 -19.60 -24.05
CA LYS A 652 -7.04 -20.27 -23.77
C LYS A 652 -8.16 -19.27 -23.48
N ASP A 653 -9.35 -19.55 -24.02
CA ASP A 653 -10.57 -18.77 -23.77
C ASP A 653 -10.96 -18.80 -22.28
N ASP A 654 -10.77 -19.95 -21.61
CA ASP A 654 -10.90 -20.14 -20.15
C ASP A 654 -9.54 -20.06 -19.43
N GLY A 655 -8.65 -19.20 -19.96
CA GLY A 655 -7.28 -19.02 -19.51
C GLY A 655 -7.16 -18.64 -18.03
N ARG A 656 -6.09 -19.13 -17.40
CA ARG A 656 -5.76 -18.89 -15.99
C ARG A 656 -4.69 -17.79 -15.86
N GLY A 657 -4.62 -17.19 -14.68
CA GLY A 657 -3.69 -16.11 -14.38
C GLY A 657 -2.22 -16.53 -14.53
N TRP A 658 -1.41 -15.70 -15.18
CA TRP A 658 0.03 -15.94 -15.32
C TRP A 658 0.74 -16.00 -13.95
N TYR A 659 0.26 -15.21 -13.00
CA TYR A 659 0.81 -15.10 -11.64
C TYR A 659 0.01 -15.88 -10.58
N ASP A 660 -1.18 -16.40 -10.93
CA ASP A 660 -1.98 -17.27 -10.07
C ASP A 660 -2.84 -18.23 -10.90
N ILE A 661 -2.48 -19.51 -10.86
CA ILE A 661 -3.17 -20.60 -11.56
C ILE A 661 -4.61 -20.81 -11.07
N GLY A 662 -4.93 -20.36 -9.85
CA GLY A 662 -6.25 -20.44 -9.24
C GLY A 662 -7.21 -19.32 -9.69
N HIS A 663 -6.69 -18.27 -10.32
CA HIS A 663 -7.49 -17.12 -10.77
C HIS A 663 -7.65 -17.09 -12.30
N SER A 664 -8.54 -16.22 -12.77
CA SER A 664 -8.71 -15.89 -14.18
C SER A 664 -7.48 -15.22 -14.76
N LYS A 665 -7.35 -15.17 -16.10
CA LYS A 665 -6.37 -14.29 -16.76
C LYS A 665 -6.61 -12.79 -16.49
N TYR A 666 -7.84 -12.40 -16.13
CA TYR A 666 -8.20 -11.03 -15.76
C TYR A 666 -8.16 -10.83 -14.24
N ASP A 667 -7.07 -11.28 -13.61
CA ASP A 667 -6.91 -11.28 -12.15
C ASP A 667 -6.86 -9.83 -11.62
N PRO A 668 -7.79 -9.42 -10.74
CA PRO A 668 -7.75 -8.10 -10.11
C PRO A 668 -6.75 -8.03 -8.94
N PHE A 669 -6.10 -9.13 -8.58
CA PHE A 669 -5.14 -9.22 -7.48
C PHE A 669 -3.69 -9.34 -8.00
N PRO A 670 -2.70 -8.67 -7.36
CA PRO A 670 -2.84 -7.66 -6.31
C PRO A 670 -3.58 -6.40 -6.81
N ALA A 671 -4.16 -5.67 -5.85
CA ALA A 671 -4.99 -4.52 -6.16
C ALA A 671 -4.18 -3.41 -6.85
N PRO A 672 -4.62 -2.88 -8.02
CA PRO A 672 -3.80 -2.04 -8.90
C PRO A 672 -3.75 -0.56 -8.49
N HIS A 673 -3.95 -0.24 -7.22
CA HIS A 673 -4.12 1.16 -6.79
C HIS A 673 -2.84 1.99 -6.95
N LEU A 674 -1.66 1.36 -6.94
CA LEU A 674 -0.39 2.08 -7.05
C LEU A 674 -0.27 2.87 -8.35
N TYR A 675 -0.83 2.38 -9.46
CA TYR A 675 -0.68 3.05 -10.75
C TYR A 675 -1.44 4.37 -10.78
N GLY A 676 -2.55 4.48 -10.06
CA GLY A 676 -3.26 5.75 -9.90
C GLY A 676 -2.49 6.69 -8.97
N TYR A 677 -2.04 6.18 -7.83
CA TYR A 677 -1.30 6.94 -6.82
C TYR A 677 0.00 7.56 -7.36
N LEU A 678 0.75 6.81 -8.15
CA LEU A 678 2.00 7.29 -8.75
C LEU A 678 1.78 8.21 -9.96
N THR A 679 0.54 8.47 -10.37
CA THR A 679 0.22 9.55 -11.33
C THR A 679 -0.05 10.89 -10.65
N GLU A 680 -0.32 10.92 -9.34
CA GLU A 680 -0.67 12.14 -8.63
C GLU A 680 0.52 13.11 -8.54
N GLY A 681 0.30 14.36 -8.95
CA GLY A 681 1.35 15.39 -8.97
C GLY A 681 1.95 15.68 -7.59
N GLU A 682 1.14 15.58 -6.53
CA GLU A 682 1.61 15.74 -5.15
C GLU A 682 2.56 14.59 -4.73
N VAL A 683 2.27 13.36 -5.17
CA VAL A 683 3.12 12.18 -4.92
C VAL A 683 4.45 12.33 -5.67
N LEU A 684 4.41 12.66 -6.96
CA LEU A 684 5.61 12.89 -7.77
C LEU A 684 6.48 14.03 -7.21
N SER A 685 5.85 15.14 -6.77
CA SER A 685 6.56 16.26 -6.13
C SER A 685 7.21 15.87 -4.79
N SER A 686 6.51 15.06 -4.01
CA SER A 686 6.99 14.55 -2.71
C SER A 686 8.21 13.66 -2.89
N LEU A 687 8.17 12.75 -3.88
CA LEU A 687 9.31 11.91 -4.26
C LEU A 687 10.45 12.71 -4.92
N GLY A 688 10.13 13.83 -5.58
CA GLY A 688 11.13 14.66 -6.25
C GLY A 688 11.62 14.05 -7.56
N VAL A 689 10.76 13.30 -8.25
CA VAL A 689 11.09 12.58 -9.49
C VAL A 689 10.83 13.45 -10.72
N PRO A 690 11.74 13.50 -11.72
CA PRO A 690 11.57 14.27 -12.94
C PRO A 690 10.95 13.46 -14.09
N VAL A 691 10.53 12.22 -13.84
CA VAL A 691 9.90 11.30 -14.80
C VAL A 691 8.61 10.71 -14.21
N ASN A 692 7.63 10.41 -15.05
CA ASN A 692 6.45 9.64 -14.70
C ASN A 692 6.86 8.19 -14.37
N TYR A 693 6.04 7.55 -13.54
CA TYR A 693 6.22 6.14 -13.20
C TYR A 693 5.89 5.23 -14.40
N SER A 694 6.70 4.18 -14.56
CA SER A 694 6.40 3.06 -15.44
C SER A 694 6.64 1.75 -14.69
N GLU A 695 5.64 0.88 -14.68
CA GLU A 695 5.74 -0.45 -14.05
C GLU A 695 6.92 -1.26 -14.55
N SER A 696 7.15 -1.24 -15.86
CA SER A 696 8.20 -2.00 -16.51
C SER A 696 8.85 -1.22 -17.65
N SER A 697 10.04 -1.66 -18.05
CA SER A 697 10.81 -1.08 -19.14
C SER A 697 10.94 -2.04 -20.31
N ALA A 698 10.17 -1.81 -21.37
CA ALA A 698 10.29 -2.55 -22.63
C ALA A 698 11.71 -2.50 -23.20
N ALA A 699 12.40 -1.36 -23.04
CA ALA A 699 13.77 -1.22 -23.52
C ALA A 699 14.73 -2.19 -22.81
N VAL A 700 14.56 -2.39 -21.49
CA VAL A 700 15.34 -3.37 -20.73
C VAL A 700 14.97 -4.79 -21.14
N GLY A 701 13.68 -5.12 -21.17
CA GLY A 701 13.18 -6.45 -21.56
C GLY A 701 13.74 -6.90 -22.90
N ILE A 702 13.59 -6.08 -23.95
CA ILE A 702 14.11 -6.35 -25.29
C ILE A 702 15.64 -6.48 -25.29
N SER A 703 16.34 -5.66 -24.50
CA SER A 703 17.80 -5.69 -24.45
C SER A 703 18.33 -6.98 -23.82
N PHE A 704 17.68 -7.47 -22.75
CA PHE A 704 17.99 -8.75 -22.11
C PHE A 704 17.60 -9.96 -22.96
N GLN A 705 16.50 -9.88 -23.70
CA GLN A 705 16.10 -10.93 -24.64
C GLN A 705 17.12 -11.07 -25.79
N ASN A 706 17.59 -9.95 -26.34
CA ASN A 706 18.56 -9.94 -27.45
C ASN A 706 19.93 -10.52 -27.08
N THR A 707 20.26 -10.60 -25.79
CA THR A 707 21.50 -11.21 -25.28
C THR A 707 21.29 -12.62 -24.75
N PHE A 708 20.05 -13.13 -24.78
CA PHE A 708 19.67 -14.44 -24.24
C PHE A 708 19.99 -14.61 -22.75
N ASP A 709 20.02 -13.51 -21.96
CA ASP A 709 20.42 -13.54 -20.54
C ASP A 709 19.54 -14.50 -19.72
N MET A 710 18.25 -14.60 -20.06
CA MET A 710 17.33 -15.57 -19.46
C MET A 710 17.79 -17.03 -19.61
N ILE A 711 18.46 -17.38 -20.72
CA ILE A 711 18.97 -18.73 -21.00
C ILE A 711 20.38 -18.93 -20.43
N LEU A 712 21.17 -17.87 -20.24
CA LEU A 712 22.62 -17.88 -19.95
C LEU A 712 23.10 -18.98 -18.99
N GLY A 713 22.31 -19.31 -17.96
CA GLY A 713 22.70 -20.24 -16.89
C GLY A 713 23.79 -19.66 -15.99
N GLY A 714 24.33 -20.43 -15.05
CA GLY A 714 25.38 -19.95 -14.14
C GLY A 714 24.87 -19.32 -12.83
N PHE A 715 23.57 -19.02 -12.72
CA PHE A 715 22.99 -18.43 -11.52
C PHE A 715 22.87 -19.44 -10.37
N GLY A 716 22.63 -20.72 -10.68
CA GLY A 716 22.70 -21.81 -9.68
C GLY A 716 24.11 -21.95 -9.09
N GLU A 717 25.14 -21.91 -9.94
CA GLU A 717 26.55 -21.89 -9.53
C GLU A 717 26.88 -20.66 -8.69
N SER A 718 26.28 -19.51 -9.02
CA SER A 718 26.42 -18.27 -8.24
C SER A 718 25.84 -18.41 -6.84
N ILE A 719 24.64 -19.00 -6.70
CA ILE A 719 24.05 -19.33 -5.39
C ILE A 719 24.96 -20.29 -4.62
N GLY A 720 25.47 -21.33 -5.28
CA GLY A 720 26.33 -22.32 -4.62
C GLY A 720 27.63 -21.73 -4.10
N TYR A 721 28.26 -20.85 -4.89
CA TYR A 721 29.44 -20.10 -4.49
C TYR A 721 29.17 -19.16 -3.30
N LEU A 722 28.01 -18.49 -3.27
CA LEU A 722 27.62 -17.60 -2.18
C LEU A 722 27.40 -18.39 -0.87
N LEU A 723 26.73 -19.53 -0.94
CA LEU A 723 26.56 -20.45 0.19
C LEU A 723 27.92 -20.93 0.74
N ASP A 724 28.83 -21.35 -0.14
CA ASP A 724 30.17 -21.80 0.25
C ASP A 724 31.05 -20.66 0.80
N SER A 725 30.69 -19.40 0.49
CA SER A 725 31.31 -18.18 1.03
C SER A 725 30.66 -17.72 2.35
N GLY A 726 29.63 -18.41 2.85
CA GLY A 726 28.96 -18.13 4.12
C GLY A 726 27.72 -17.24 4.02
N VAL A 727 27.32 -16.79 2.83
CA VAL A 727 26.08 -16.04 2.62
C VAL A 727 24.89 -16.98 2.79
N LYS A 728 23.88 -16.56 3.54
CA LYS A 728 22.64 -17.32 3.73
C LYS A 728 21.77 -17.23 2.49
N VAL A 729 21.12 -18.32 2.11
CA VAL A 729 20.20 -18.33 0.96
C VAL A 729 18.85 -18.89 1.36
N HIS A 730 17.79 -18.12 1.14
CA HIS A 730 16.42 -18.52 1.49
C HIS A 730 15.48 -18.31 0.31
N MET A 731 14.85 -19.40 -0.12
CA MET A 731 13.92 -19.42 -1.25
C MET A 731 12.50 -19.61 -0.72
N MET A 732 11.55 -18.77 -1.15
CA MET A 732 10.12 -18.96 -0.89
C MET A 732 9.34 -18.91 -2.21
N TYR A 733 8.45 -19.88 -2.40
CA TYR A 733 7.68 -20.03 -3.63
C TYR A 733 6.20 -20.22 -3.30
N GLY A 734 5.37 -19.32 -3.81
CA GLY A 734 3.91 -19.45 -3.76
C GLY A 734 3.43 -20.64 -4.58
N ASP A 735 2.58 -21.49 -3.99
CA ASP A 735 2.20 -22.75 -4.60
C ASP A 735 1.10 -22.66 -5.67
N ARG A 736 0.59 -21.45 -5.96
CA ARG A 736 -0.32 -21.13 -7.07
C ARG A 736 0.35 -20.39 -8.22
N ASP A 737 1.58 -19.91 -8.07
CA ASP A 737 2.29 -19.24 -9.15
C ASP A 737 2.51 -20.19 -10.34
N TYR A 738 2.25 -19.72 -11.56
CA TYR A 738 2.58 -20.43 -12.78
C TYR A 738 3.92 -19.96 -13.37
N ALA A 739 4.12 -18.64 -13.46
CA ALA A 739 5.28 -17.99 -14.04
C ALA A 739 6.60 -18.58 -13.54
N CYS A 740 6.76 -18.66 -12.22
CA CYS A 740 7.91 -19.26 -11.54
C CYS A 740 7.45 -20.27 -10.50
N ASN A 741 6.62 -21.22 -10.92
CA ASN A 741 5.98 -22.19 -10.03
C ASN A 741 6.93 -22.91 -9.06
N TRP A 742 6.38 -23.25 -7.89
CA TRP A 742 7.13 -23.90 -6.79
C TRP A 742 7.75 -25.25 -7.16
N VAL A 743 7.21 -25.97 -8.14
CA VAL A 743 7.78 -27.25 -8.61
C VAL A 743 9.13 -26.99 -9.30
N GLY A 744 9.18 -25.97 -10.14
CA GLY A 744 10.41 -25.48 -10.74
C GLY A 744 11.39 -24.98 -9.68
N GLY A 745 10.91 -24.16 -8.74
CA GLY A 745 11.71 -23.67 -7.61
C GLY A 745 12.32 -24.79 -6.76
N GLU A 746 11.54 -25.85 -6.46
CA GLU A 746 12.03 -27.01 -5.70
C GLU A 746 13.13 -27.73 -6.48
N LYS A 747 12.90 -28.02 -7.77
CA LYS A 747 13.90 -28.67 -8.63
C LYS A 747 15.19 -27.85 -8.71
N ALA A 748 15.07 -26.53 -8.89
CA ALA A 748 16.22 -25.62 -8.90
C ALA A 748 16.96 -25.64 -7.55
N SER A 749 16.22 -25.61 -6.43
CA SER A 749 16.84 -25.62 -5.09
C SER A 749 17.67 -26.88 -4.82
N LEU A 750 17.21 -28.03 -5.33
CA LEU A 750 17.90 -29.32 -5.19
C LEU A 750 19.11 -29.44 -6.13
N ALA A 751 19.16 -28.63 -7.20
CA ALA A 751 20.21 -28.66 -8.20
C ALA A 751 21.37 -27.70 -7.91
N ILE A 752 21.26 -26.83 -6.89
CA ILE A 752 22.33 -25.88 -6.54
C ILE A 752 23.64 -26.61 -6.22
N PRO A 753 24.72 -26.35 -6.97
CA PRO A 753 25.99 -27.06 -6.80
C PRO A 753 26.86 -26.40 -5.72
N TYR A 754 26.63 -26.77 -4.47
CA TYR A 754 27.43 -26.31 -3.32
C TYR A 754 27.89 -27.47 -2.44
N ASN A 755 28.87 -27.23 -1.57
CA ASN A 755 29.55 -28.31 -0.83
C ASN A 755 28.60 -29.15 0.06
N ARG A 756 27.48 -28.58 0.52
CA ARG A 756 26.50 -29.26 1.39
C ARG A 756 25.21 -29.64 0.67
N SER A 757 25.20 -29.65 -0.67
CA SER A 757 24.03 -30.01 -1.50
C SER A 757 23.40 -31.35 -1.14
N ILE A 758 24.22 -32.38 -0.86
CA ILE A 758 23.75 -33.70 -0.44
C ILE A 758 23.03 -33.64 0.92
N ASP A 759 23.53 -32.83 1.86
CA ASP A 759 22.92 -32.69 3.18
C ASP A 759 21.57 -31.98 3.10
N PHE A 760 21.47 -30.93 2.28
CA PHE A 760 20.19 -30.27 2.00
C PHE A 760 19.20 -31.18 1.31
N ALA A 761 19.60 -31.92 0.27
CA ALA A 761 18.74 -32.90 -0.38
C ALA A 761 18.26 -34.01 0.58
N ASN A 762 19.06 -34.29 1.62
CA ASN A 762 18.69 -35.25 2.68
C ASN A 762 17.76 -34.67 3.75
N ALA A 763 17.70 -33.36 3.94
CA ALA A 763 16.77 -32.72 4.86
C ALA A 763 15.31 -32.98 4.46
N GLY A 764 14.44 -33.20 5.45
CA GLY A 764 13.00 -33.38 5.24
C GLY A 764 12.25 -32.06 5.31
N TYR A 765 11.05 -32.01 4.74
CA TYR A 765 10.13 -30.90 4.88
C TYR A 765 9.46 -30.90 6.25
N ALA A 766 9.65 -29.81 6.98
CA ALA A 766 8.94 -29.51 8.23
C ALA A 766 7.81 -28.50 7.97
N PRO A 767 6.72 -28.52 8.76
CA PRO A 767 5.68 -27.50 8.70
C PRO A 767 6.26 -26.10 8.92
N LEU A 768 5.88 -25.15 8.06
CA LEU A 768 6.13 -23.73 8.27
C LEU A 768 5.03 -23.17 9.18
N ILE A 769 5.39 -22.92 10.43
CA ILE A 769 4.47 -22.46 11.48
C ILE A 769 4.57 -20.95 11.61
N THR A 770 3.44 -20.27 11.51
CA THR A 770 3.28 -18.82 11.66
C THR A 770 2.13 -18.55 12.65
N PRO A 771 1.85 -17.27 13.01
CA PRO A 771 0.66 -16.93 13.80
C PRO A 771 -0.67 -17.43 13.18
N ASP A 772 -0.72 -17.60 11.86
CA ASP A 772 -1.90 -18.09 11.13
C ASP A 772 -1.97 -19.63 11.06
N GLY A 773 -1.06 -20.33 11.75
CA GLY A 773 -1.01 -21.78 11.80
C GLY A 773 0.05 -22.35 10.86
N VAL A 774 -0.27 -23.42 10.13
CA VAL A 774 0.65 -24.03 9.16
C VAL A 774 0.37 -23.44 7.79
N THR A 775 1.23 -22.54 7.33
CA THR A 775 1.04 -21.78 6.09
C THR A 775 1.97 -22.23 4.96
N GLY A 776 2.70 -23.32 5.17
CA GLY A 776 3.59 -23.89 4.16
C GLY A 776 4.40 -25.07 4.68
N MET A 777 5.40 -25.45 3.89
CA MET A 777 6.40 -26.45 4.28
C MET A 777 7.77 -25.97 3.88
N THR A 778 8.75 -26.20 4.76
CA THR A 778 10.13 -25.78 4.55
C THR A 778 11.09 -26.95 4.68
N ARG A 779 11.99 -27.07 3.71
CA ARG A 779 13.22 -27.85 3.80
C ARG A 779 14.35 -26.88 4.10
N GLN A 780 15.12 -27.13 5.16
CA GLN A 780 16.28 -26.33 5.50
C GLN A 780 17.44 -27.20 5.98
N PHE A 781 18.64 -26.84 5.53
CA PHE A 781 19.88 -27.34 6.05
C PHE A 781 20.85 -26.17 6.27
N GLY A 782 21.21 -25.90 7.53
CA GLY A 782 21.99 -24.74 7.93
C GLY A 782 21.46 -23.44 7.34
N ASN A 783 22.34 -22.76 6.60
CA ASN A 783 22.10 -21.47 5.97
C ASN A 783 21.31 -21.53 4.65
N TYR A 784 20.83 -22.72 4.24
CA TYR A 784 20.06 -22.88 3.00
C TYR A 784 18.66 -23.44 3.24
N SER A 785 17.62 -22.76 2.72
CA SER A 785 16.25 -23.25 2.80
C SER A 785 15.44 -23.06 1.52
N PHE A 786 14.50 -23.97 1.29
CA PHE A 786 13.41 -23.84 0.32
C PHE A 786 12.06 -23.99 1.02
N SER A 787 11.15 -23.03 0.79
CA SER A 787 9.81 -23.01 1.38
C SER A 787 8.74 -22.99 0.29
N ARG A 788 7.82 -23.95 0.34
CA ARG A 788 6.56 -23.91 -0.41
C ARG A 788 5.53 -23.18 0.45
N VAL A 789 5.05 -22.03 0.00
CA VAL A 789 4.05 -21.20 0.69
C VAL A 789 2.68 -21.50 0.12
N TYR A 790 1.72 -21.83 1.00
CA TYR A 790 0.38 -22.20 0.58
C TYR A 790 -0.46 -20.99 0.22
N GLN A 791 -1.37 -21.15 -0.74
CA GLN A 791 -2.36 -20.13 -1.14
C GLN A 791 -1.71 -18.81 -1.52
N ALA A 792 -0.56 -18.88 -2.21
CA ALA A 792 0.16 -17.72 -2.70
C ALA A 792 0.47 -17.85 -4.19
N GLY A 793 0.23 -16.79 -4.94
CA GLY A 793 0.69 -16.62 -6.32
C GLY A 793 2.13 -16.15 -6.40
N HIS A 794 2.45 -15.39 -7.43
CA HIS A 794 3.82 -14.93 -7.75
C HIS A 794 4.41 -14.02 -6.67
N GLU A 795 3.70 -12.97 -6.31
CA GLU A 795 4.10 -11.98 -5.30
C GLU A 795 3.75 -12.47 -3.88
N VAL A 796 4.49 -13.44 -3.37
CA VAL A 796 4.20 -14.10 -2.08
C VAL A 796 3.84 -13.15 -0.93
N PRO A 797 4.53 -12.00 -0.73
CA PRO A 797 4.15 -11.08 0.34
C PRO A 797 2.79 -10.39 0.15
N SER A 798 2.31 -10.22 -1.08
CA SER A 798 0.94 -9.75 -1.36
C SER A 798 -0.08 -10.78 -0.90
N TYR A 799 0.10 -12.05 -1.28
CA TYR A 799 -0.86 -13.14 -0.99
C TYR A 799 -0.82 -13.63 0.46
N GLN A 800 0.37 -13.73 1.05
CA GLN A 800 0.62 -14.32 2.36
C GLN A 800 1.57 -13.42 3.19
N PRO A 801 1.14 -12.18 3.53
CA PRO A 801 2.02 -11.17 4.14
C PRO A 801 2.64 -11.64 5.46
N VAL A 802 1.86 -12.32 6.31
CA VAL A 802 2.35 -12.87 7.59
C VAL A 802 3.44 -13.91 7.35
N THR A 803 3.21 -14.82 6.41
CA THR A 803 4.15 -15.91 6.11
C THR A 803 5.44 -15.37 5.49
N ALA A 804 5.34 -14.46 4.52
CA ALA A 804 6.49 -13.84 3.88
C ALA A 804 7.34 -13.05 4.91
N TYR A 805 6.67 -12.26 5.77
CA TYR A 805 7.30 -11.53 6.86
C TYR A 805 8.04 -12.47 7.82
N GLU A 806 7.40 -13.56 8.26
CA GLU A 806 8.02 -14.53 9.16
C GLU A 806 9.24 -15.21 8.54
N ILE A 807 9.20 -15.62 7.27
CA ILE A 807 10.36 -16.19 6.58
C ILE A 807 11.49 -15.16 6.52
N PHE A 808 11.19 -13.93 6.08
CA PHE A 808 12.16 -12.84 5.98
C PHE A 808 12.84 -12.53 7.32
N MET A 809 12.06 -12.42 8.38
CA MET A 809 12.54 -12.16 9.74
C MET A 809 13.41 -13.31 10.25
N ARG A 810 13.00 -14.56 10.06
CA ARG A 810 13.78 -15.73 10.51
C ARG A 810 15.11 -15.85 9.78
N ALA A 811 15.09 -15.64 8.46
CA ALA A 811 16.30 -15.59 7.62
C ALA A 811 17.28 -14.49 8.07
N THR A 812 16.76 -13.28 8.28
CA THR A 812 17.56 -12.11 8.67
C THR A 812 18.19 -12.29 10.05
N PHE A 813 17.43 -12.83 11.02
CA PHE A 813 17.84 -12.95 12.42
C PHE A 813 18.30 -14.36 12.84
N ASN A 814 18.76 -15.17 11.88
CA ASN A 814 19.40 -16.47 12.09
C ASN A 814 18.55 -17.46 12.91
N ARG A 815 17.27 -17.58 12.54
CA ARG A 815 16.33 -18.57 13.09
C ARG A 815 15.96 -19.59 12.02
N ASP A 816 15.63 -20.81 12.46
CA ASP A 816 15.08 -21.82 11.57
C ASP A 816 13.80 -21.28 10.91
N ILE A 817 13.68 -21.47 9.61
CA ILE A 817 12.56 -20.93 8.84
C ILE A 817 11.26 -21.63 9.23
N ALA A 818 11.30 -22.92 9.58
CA ALA A 818 10.12 -23.70 9.91
C ALA A 818 9.35 -23.16 11.14
N THR A 819 10.04 -22.82 12.23
CA THR A 819 9.39 -22.45 13.50
C THR A 819 9.79 -21.08 14.05
N GLY A 820 10.97 -20.55 13.67
CA GLY A 820 11.53 -19.33 14.23
C GLY A 820 12.09 -19.47 15.67
N LEU A 821 12.07 -20.68 16.25
CA LEU A 821 12.42 -20.90 17.66
C LEU A 821 13.88 -21.36 17.84
N ILE A 822 14.46 -21.99 16.83
CA ILE A 822 15.75 -22.65 16.88
C ILE A 822 16.79 -21.72 16.22
N PRO A 823 17.89 -21.37 16.91
CA PRO A 823 19.01 -20.68 16.26
C PRO A 823 19.62 -21.55 15.15
N VAL A 824 19.96 -20.94 14.02
CA VAL A 824 20.62 -21.66 12.91
C VAL A 824 22.06 -22.01 13.30
N THR A 825 22.46 -23.25 13.05
CA THR A 825 23.84 -23.75 13.11
C THR A 825 24.17 -24.49 11.82
N ASP A 826 25.45 -24.75 11.55
CA ASP A 826 25.92 -25.45 10.34
C ASP A 826 25.38 -26.89 10.20
N GLU A 827 24.90 -27.47 11.31
CA GLU A 827 24.30 -28.80 11.40
C GLU A 827 22.78 -28.80 11.52
N LEU A 828 22.12 -27.63 11.55
CA LEU A 828 20.67 -27.55 11.56
C LEU A 828 20.12 -28.31 10.34
N SER A 829 19.18 -29.23 10.56
CA SER A 829 18.49 -29.93 9.49
C SER A 829 17.03 -30.13 9.86
N THR A 830 16.12 -29.73 8.98
CA THR A 830 14.69 -29.99 9.18
C THR A 830 14.38 -31.46 9.03
N ILE A 831 13.47 -31.97 9.87
CA ILE A 831 13.06 -33.37 9.91
C ILE A 831 11.60 -33.45 9.46
N GLY A 832 11.33 -34.30 8.47
CA GLY A 832 9.98 -34.57 8.00
C GLY A 832 9.93 -35.35 6.70
N VAL A 833 8.86 -35.15 5.92
CA VAL A 833 8.60 -35.86 4.66
C VAL A 833 9.58 -35.47 3.57
N LYS A 834 9.83 -36.34 2.59
CA LYS A 834 10.82 -36.06 1.52
C LYS A 834 10.30 -35.10 0.45
N ASP A 835 8.99 -35.12 0.21
CA ASP A 835 8.28 -34.27 -0.74
C ASP A 835 6.97 -33.78 -0.13
N THR A 836 6.33 -32.79 -0.77
CA THR A 836 5.06 -32.20 -0.31
C THR A 836 3.91 -32.40 -1.30
N TRP A 837 4.06 -33.26 -2.32
CA TRP A 837 3.07 -33.45 -3.38
C TRP A 837 1.74 -34.03 -2.90
N HIS A 838 1.79 -34.81 -1.83
CA HIS A 838 0.63 -35.36 -1.15
C HIS A 838 -0.18 -34.30 -0.37
N ILE A 839 0.39 -33.12 -0.13
CA ILE A 839 -0.29 -32.00 0.51
C ILE A 839 -0.97 -31.16 -0.57
N LYS A 840 -2.29 -31.37 -0.69
CA LYS A 840 -3.17 -30.72 -1.64
C LYS A 840 -3.93 -29.58 -0.97
N ASN A 841 -4.15 -28.51 -1.72
CA ASN A 841 -4.90 -27.33 -1.29
C ASN A 841 -6.16 -27.19 -2.14
N ILE A 842 -7.21 -26.60 -1.56
CA ILE A 842 -8.43 -26.26 -2.29
C ILE A 842 -8.17 -24.92 -3.01
N PRO A 843 -8.46 -24.79 -4.31
CA PRO A 843 -8.36 -23.51 -5.00
C PRO A 843 -9.18 -22.43 -4.27
N PRO A 844 -8.71 -21.16 -4.22
CA PRO A 844 -9.52 -20.07 -3.71
C PRO A 844 -10.78 -19.90 -4.57
N GLN A 845 -11.77 -19.17 -4.04
CA GLN A 845 -12.83 -18.65 -4.89
C GLN A 845 -12.21 -17.65 -5.86
N GLU A 846 -12.52 -17.81 -7.15
CA GLU A 846 -12.02 -16.93 -8.20
C GLU A 846 -12.71 -15.55 -8.07
N PRO A 847 -11.96 -14.45 -7.94
CA PRO A 847 -12.54 -13.12 -7.84
C PRO A 847 -13.18 -12.71 -9.18
N ASP A 848 -14.26 -11.94 -9.11
CA ASP A 848 -14.85 -11.33 -10.30
C ASP A 848 -13.85 -10.35 -10.95
N PRO A 849 -13.66 -10.36 -12.28
CA PRO A 849 -12.78 -9.40 -12.94
C PRO A 849 -13.22 -7.96 -12.68
N ILE A 850 -12.25 -7.12 -12.30
CA ILE A 850 -12.46 -5.69 -12.07
C ILE A 850 -11.56 -4.92 -13.03
N CYS A 851 -12.17 -4.20 -13.97
CA CYS A 851 -11.44 -3.46 -14.99
C CYS A 851 -10.88 -2.13 -14.45
N TYR A 852 -9.55 -2.05 -14.36
CA TYR A 852 -8.80 -0.86 -13.95
C TYR A 852 -8.05 -0.26 -15.15
N VAL A 853 -8.40 0.96 -15.55
CA VAL A 853 -8.00 1.53 -16.87
C VAL A 853 -6.51 1.81 -17.02
N LEU A 854 -5.75 1.86 -15.92
CA LEU A 854 -4.29 2.00 -15.98
C LEU A 854 -3.56 0.65 -16.08
N LYS A 855 -4.26 -0.47 -15.78
CA LYS A 855 -3.80 -1.86 -15.87
C LYS A 855 -4.83 -2.71 -16.65
N PRO A 856 -4.95 -2.49 -17.97
CA PRO A 856 -6.02 -3.05 -18.79
C PRO A 856 -6.02 -4.59 -18.87
N GLU A 857 -4.96 -5.25 -18.43
CA GLU A 857 -4.89 -6.71 -18.26
C GLU A 857 -5.95 -7.23 -17.27
N THR A 858 -6.41 -6.36 -16.35
CA THR A 858 -7.52 -6.66 -15.42
C THR A 858 -8.90 -6.59 -16.09
N CYS A 859 -8.98 -6.09 -17.33
CA CYS A 859 -10.23 -5.83 -18.02
C CYS A 859 -10.60 -6.98 -18.97
N PRO A 860 -11.82 -7.54 -18.83
CA PRO A 860 -12.40 -8.36 -19.90
C PRO A 860 -12.44 -7.58 -21.23
N GLU A 861 -12.23 -8.29 -22.34
CA GLU A 861 -12.09 -7.67 -23.68
C GLU A 861 -13.31 -6.81 -24.08
N ASP A 862 -14.52 -7.26 -23.77
CA ASP A 862 -15.75 -6.55 -24.06
C ASP A 862 -15.90 -5.26 -23.22
N VAL A 863 -15.44 -5.30 -21.97
CA VAL A 863 -15.38 -4.12 -21.09
C VAL A 863 -14.32 -3.15 -21.57
N TRP A 864 -13.10 -3.63 -21.88
CA TRP A 864 -12.01 -2.78 -22.37
C TRP A 864 -12.39 -2.04 -23.67
N LYS A 865 -13.10 -2.71 -24.57
CA LYS A 865 -13.61 -2.08 -25.79
C LYS A 865 -14.48 -0.85 -25.53
N THR A 866 -15.23 -0.82 -24.42
CA THR A 866 -16.02 0.37 -24.06
C THR A 866 -15.13 1.57 -23.70
N VAL A 867 -13.93 1.32 -23.14
CA VAL A 867 -12.91 2.33 -22.86
C VAL A 867 -12.31 2.85 -24.15
N GLU A 868 -11.98 1.94 -25.09
CA GLU A 868 -11.47 2.29 -26.43
C GLU A 868 -12.45 3.15 -27.22
N ASP A 869 -13.74 2.79 -27.19
CA ASP A 869 -14.81 3.52 -27.85
C ASP A 869 -15.16 4.86 -27.14
N GLY A 870 -14.55 5.13 -25.97
CA GLY A 870 -14.80 6.32 -25.16
C GLY A 870 -16.20 6.36 -24.52
N THR A 871 -16.85 5.20 -24.39
CA THR A 871 -18.21 5.05 -23.86
C THR A 871 -18.24 4.58 -22.40
N ALA A 872 -17.13 4.06 -21.90
CA ALA A 872 -16.98 3.63 -20.51
C ALA A 872 -17.17 4.80 -19.52
N LEU A 873 -17.89 4.55 -18.43
CA LEU A 873 -17.86 5.40 -17.25
C LEU A 873 -16.70 4.94 -16.37
N VAL A 874 -15.84 5.89 -15.97
CA VAL A 874 -14.66 5.58 -15.16
C VAL A 874 -14.68 6.43 -13.89
N LYS A 875 -14.51 5.78 -12.74
CA LYS A 875 -14.40 6.42 -11.42
C LYS A 875 -13.20 5.83 -10.69
N ASP A 876 -12.31 6.70 -10.19
CA ASP A 876 -11.09 6.29 -9.48
C ASP A 876 -10.32 5.21 -10.26
N TYR A 877 -10.23 5.41 -11.58
CA TYR A 877 -9.63 4.50 -12.58
C TYR A 877 -10.35 3.15 -12.81
N TYR A 878 -11.45 2.87 -12.12
CA TYR A 878 -12.29 1.69 -12.38
C TYR A 878 -13.35 1.95 -13.44
N VAL A 879 -13.55 1.00 -14.36
CA VAL A 879 -14.72 1.01 -15.24
C VAL A 879 -15.95 0.59 -14.44
N ILE A 880 -16.94 1.47 -14.38
CA ILE A 880 -18.23 1.23 -13.70
C ILE A 880 -19.32 1.01 -14.74
N ASP A 881 -20.09 -0.08 -14.59
CA ASP A 881 -21.15 -0.42 -15.54
C ASP A 881 -22.49 0.22 -15.15
N ALA A 882 -23.10 0.96 -16.08
CA ALA A 882 -24.43 1.55 -15.91
C ALA A 882 -25.55 0.49 -15.81
N THR A 883 -25.32 -0.75 -16.28
CA THR A 883 -26.27 -1.86 -16.16
C THR A 883 -26.10 -2.73 -14.91
N ARG A 884 -24.91 -2.81 -14.31
CA ARG A 884 -24.69 -3.52 -13.02
C ARG A 884 -25.43 -2.86 -11.84
N GLU A 885 -25.66 -1.55 -11.89
CA GLU A 885 -26.57 -0.86 -10.95
C GLU A 885 -28.03 -1.34 -11.06
N SER A 886 -28.47 -1.83 -12.23
CA SER A 886 -29.85 -2.32 -12.43
C SER A 886 -30.08 -3.77 -11.99
N GLN A 887 -29.00 -4.52 -11.74
CA GLN A 887 -29.05 -5.94 -11.33
C GLN A 887 -28.60 -6.19 -9.88
N GLY A 888 -28.17 -5.16 -9.14
CA GLY A 888 -27.87 -5.28 -7.70
C GLY A 888 -26.60 -6.06 -7.37
N GLN A 889 -25.63 -6.13 -8.28
CA GLN A 889 -24.33 -6.74 -8.01
C GLN A 889 -23.41 -5.67 -7.38
N GLN A 890 -23.22 -5.79 -6.06
CA GLN A 890 -22.36 -4.96 -5.23
C GLN A 890 -20.89 -5.09 -5.67
N ILE A 891 -20.21 -3.97 -5.94
CA ILE A 891 -18.75 -3.90 -5.91
C ILE A 891 -18.37 -3.63 -4.45
N SER A 892 -18.43 -4.65 -3.60
CA SER A 892 -17.69 -4.77 -2.33
C SER A 892 -18.27 -5.91 -1.49
N GLU A 893 -17.50 -7.00 -1.33
CA GLU A 893 -17.39 -7.80 -0.08
C GLU A 893 -16.39 -8.98 -0.23
N GLU A 894 -15.73 -9.20 -1.38
CA GLU A 894 -14.73 -10.27 -1.57
C GLU A 894 -13.35 -9.82 -2.11
N LEU A 895 -12.88 -8.62 -1.78
CA LEU A 895 -11.46 -8.22 -1.94
C LEU A 895 -10.79 -7.97 -0.60
#